data_AF-A0A1Y1WYW8-F1
#
_entry.id   AF-A0A1Y1WYW8-F1
#
_cell.length_a   1.000
_cell.length_b   1.000
_cell.length_c   1.000
_cell.angle_alpha   90.00
_cell.angle_beta   90.00
_cell.angle_gamma   90.00
#
_symmetry.space_group_name_H-M   'P 1'
#
loop_
_entity.id
_entity.type
_entity.pdbx_description
1 polymer ?
#
loop_
_entity_poly.entity_id
_entity_poly.type
_entity_poly.pdbx_seq_one_letter_code
_entity_poly.pdbx_strand_id
1 'polypeptide(L)'
;MKFFNLTLLASLLFIFNNIVVNGKPTNSANDIVTSDLENSNFTKLVKKSTVSYQSVNYINYEESLNEFENSYRGFYSQMYVNLTRSGGKTEDIPSTHLVRILVDLSDFSKVRNKSSDYDLSDNAITLFTDILNKLRSNHKSAVVRFAYHPNFSDINHTYEPSIETILHHQEKLGKLLSNYTDVIAVVECGLLGMYGEMHTSYVYDESVFTKNMNKTISKWLEVLPKSINVSVRQPIFYCDWKGININDIDKDINSPSDKGYRVGIFNDGYFGSETDLGTYVNRSKEVKWISNQAKHTLFGGEFGGPDSKSKLANSFENILNEIFSTHTSYLNLDYYEGTLDNIKKAKYTSSSDKKYKGQTGMVYIQNHLGYRYVVKNVSITRSIGKNDSFGLMVKIANVGFANIIKPTELIIILKNTNTKTTYKFPLSDSSLKKEVLQNGNPNNWYSKTENTFKVEFKLPSNVPTGNYNVYLRLANDKSSSGNNGYPIRFANEGNNVWDSSLGANYLSDLTITDNNANNNKLNAKKYYTIKFKGTLKNNTNYYLGVNNLNGYQVFSIVNEADNTLSTKFRTWHVTSLTEPSFLYLSDGTYGNPGNPTNYCLDLGTRTTDQGYNYLSIVECSKAQHKFKYGGTYSDTIDVYNTNNQHIVNESGSKICLFYSNTPRVSRCEKHDEKPNMIWDKFLLN
;
A
#
# COMPACT_ATOMS: atom_id res chain seq x y z
N MET A 1 10.30 67.61 -1.86
CA MET A 1 11.06 66.46 -1.31
C MET A 1 10.04 65.35 -1.06
N LYS A 2 9.79 64.48 -2.06
CA LYS A 2 10.36 63.12 -2.29
C LYS A 2 9.88 62.13 -1.19
N PHE A 3 9.20 61.01 -1.47
CA PHE A 3 9.57 59.89 -2.35
C PHE A 3 8.36 59.03 -2.83
N PHE A 4 8.43 58.58 -4.10
CA PHE A 4 8.05 57.29 -4.76
C PHE A 4 6.61 56.71 -4.71
N ASN A 5 5.89 56.45 -5.84
CA ASN A 5 6.06 55.56 -7.03
C ASN A 5 5.88 54.04 -6.70
N LEU A 6 5.17 53.18 -7.45
CA LEU A 6 4.49 53.23 -8.76
C LEU A 6 3.56 51.98 -8.87
N THR A 7 2.43 52.08 -9.58
CA THR A 7 1.52 50.98 -9.96
C THR A 7 1.66 50.58 -11.44
N LEU A 8 1.69 49.27 -11.69
CA LEU A 8 1.09 48.46 -12.78
C LEU A 8 0.83 49.09 -14.17
N LEU A 9 1.35 48.49 -15.26
CA LEU A 9 0.63 47.60 -16.22
C LEU A 9 1.43 47.28 -17.50
N ALA A 10 1.26 46.03 -17.98
CA ALA A 10 1.06 45.58 -19.37
C ALA A 10 2.22 45.30 -20.36
N SER A 11 2.11 44.08 -20.92
CA SER A 11 2.36 43.61 -22.29
C SER A 11 3.81 43.48 -22.81
N LEU A 12 4.14 42.32 -23.41
CA LEU A 12 4.67 42.27 -24.78
C LEU A 12 4.64 40.85 -25.40
N LEU A 13 4.33 40.83 -26.69
CA LEU A 13 4.36 39.71 -27.65
C LEU A 13 5.77 39.36 -28.14
N PHE A 14 5.87 38.15 -28.69
CA PHE A 14 6.93 37.56 -29.53
C PHE A 14 7.66 38.51 -30.51
N ILE A 15 8.98 38.35 -30.62
CA ILE A 15 9.76 38.58 -31.85
C ILE A 15 10.84 37.50 -31.98
N PHE A 16 10.85 36.82 -33.13
CA PHE A 16 11.93 35.96 -33.62
C PHE A 16 13.17 36.78 -33.95
N ASN A 17 14.37 36.28 -33.66
CA ASN A 17 15.55 36.67 -34.43
C ASN A 17 16.45 35.47 -34.75
N ASN A 18 16.71 35.34 -36.04
CA ASN A 18 17.62 34.42 -36.70
C ASN A 18 19.05 34.64 -36.23
N ILE A 19 19.79 33.56 -35.98
CA ILE A 19 21.23 33.54 -36.17
C ILE A 19 21.56 32.27 -36.97
N VAL A 20 22.02 32.50 -38.20
CA VAL A 20 22.67 31.51 -39.06
C VAL A 20 24.10 31.35 -38.56
N VAL A 21 24.52 30.11 -38.25
CA VAL A 21 25.93 29.76 -38.17
C VAL A 21 26.19 28.56 -39.06
N ASN A 22 26.93 28.81 -40.14
CA ASN A 22 27.53 27.80 -41.00
C ASN A 22 28.73 27.16 -40.27
N GLY A 23 28.81 25.83 -40.29
CA GLY A 23 30.04 25.12 -39.92
C GLY A 23 29.81 23.65 -39.56
N LYS A 24 30.33 22.75 -40.40
CA LYS A 24 30.51 21.32 -40.13
C LYS A 24 32.02 21.02 -40.37
N PRO A 25 32.54 19.85 -39.98
CA PRO A 25 33.04 19.46 -38.66
C PRO A 25 34.57 19.18 -38.69
N THR A 26 35.27 19.19 -37.55
CA THR A 26 36.58 18.49 -37.43
C THR A 26 36.83 17.92 -36.04
N ASN A 27 37.45 16.74 -36.04
CA ASN A 27 37.84 15.93 -34.89
C ASN A 27 39.13 16.42 -34.21
N SER A 28 39.27 15.97 -32.97
CA SER A 28 40.52 15.61 -32.25
C SER A 28 41.14 16.60 -31.25
N ALA A 29 41.14 16.11 -29.99
CA ALA A 29 42.20 16.06 -28.98
C ALA A 29 42.75 17.35 -28.32
N ASN A 30 42.57 17.40 -26.98
CA ASN A 30 43.48 17.83 -25.89
C ASN A 30 44.10 19.24 -25.95
N ASP A 31 44.21 20.08 -24.91
CA ASP A 31 44.05 20.11 -23.44
C ASP A 31 43.82 21.62 -23.08
N ILE A 32 43.25 22.09 -21.95
CA ILE A 32 43.87 22.33 -20.62
C ILE A 32 42.87 23.13 -19.73
N VAL A 33 42.58 22.57 -18.54
CA VAL A 33 42.45 23.13 -17.15
C VAL A 33 41.44 24.24 -16.79
N THR A 34 40.61 23.96 -15.75
CA THR A 34 40.51 24.65 -14.41
C THR A 34 39.36 23.99 -13.63
N SER A 35 39.65 23.10 -12.67
CA SER A 35 39.77 23.34 -11.20
C SER A 35 38.45 23.31 -10.42
N ASP A 36 38.46 22.48 -9.37
CA ASP A 36 37.59 22.38 -8.20
C ASP A 36 36.26 21.60 -8.32
N LEU A 37 36.34 20.31 -7.95
CA LEU A 37 35.46 19.63 -6.97
C LEU A 37 35.95 18.17 -6.75
N GLU A 38 36.99 17.99 -5.93
CA GLU A 38 37.34 16.69 -5.34
C GLU A 38 36.59 16.50 -4.01
N ASN A 39 35.67 15.52 -3.97
CA ASN A 39 35.66 14.37 -3.03
C ASN A 39 34.26 13.74 -2.91
N SER A 40 34.02 12.67 -3.68
CA SER A 40 33.39 11.46 -3.13
C SER A 40 33.77 10.26 -4.00
N ASN A 41 34.59 9.37 -3.45
CA ASN A 41 34.91 8.08 -4.03
C ASN A 41 33.63 7.22 -4.13
N PHE A 42 33.04 7.13 -5.32
CA PHE A 42 32.08 6.10 -5.69
C PHE A 42 32.72 5.07 -6.63
N THR A 43 33.60 4.21 -6.09
CA THR A 43 34.02 2.98 -6.75
C THR A 43 33.01 1.86 -6.53
N LYS A 44 31.94 1.86 -7.34
CA LYS A 44 31.26 0.64 -7.83
C LYS A 44 30.20 1.00 -8.87
N LEU A 45 30.53 0.80 -10.14
CA LEU A 45 29.55 0.71 -11.22
C LEU A 45 28.72 -0.56 -10.98
N VAL A 46 27.55 -0.41 -10.35
CA VAL A 46 26.53 -1.45 -10.33
C VAL A 46 25.86 -1.44 -11.69
N LYS A 47 26.05 -2.51 -12.47
CA LYS A 47 25.38 -2.69 -13.76
C LYS A 47 23.87 -2.57 -13.53
N LYS A 48 23.25 -1.51 -14.05
CA LYS A 48 21.80 -1.28 -13.98
C LYS A 48 21.08 -2.52 -14.52
N SER A 49 20.11 -3.04 -13.76
CA SER A 49 19.34 -4.22 -14.13
C SER A 49 18.76 -4.10 -15.55
N THR A 50 18.95 -5.13 -16.36
CA THR A 50 18.38 -5.24 -17.71
C THR A 50 17.00 -5.91 -17.71
N VAL A 51 16.43 -6.20 -16.54
CA VAL A 51 15.14 -6.89 -16.41
C VAL A 51 14.01 -5.88 -16.40
N SER A 52 13.14 -5.94 -17.42
CA SER A 52 11.98 -5.06 -17.52
C SER A 52 10.91 -5.40 -16.48
N TYR A 53 10.34 -4.38 -15.84
CA TYR A 53 9.13 -4.52 -15.03
C TYR A 53 7.99 -5.12 -15.84
N GLN A 54 7.25 -6.03 -15.22
CA GLN A 54 6.05 -6.61 -15.80
C GLN A 54 4.86 -6.30 -14.89
N SER A 55 3.83 -5.68 -15.44
CA SER A 55 2.56 -5.50 -14.75
C SER A 55 1.94 -6.85 -14.45
N VAL A 56 1.40 -7.00 -13.26
CA VAL A 56 0.75 -8.24 -12.80
C VAL A 56 -0.64 -7.95 -12.26
N ASN A 57 -1.47 -9.00 -12.17
CA ASN A 57 -2.82 -8.91 -11.64
C ASN A 57 -3.15 -10.14 -10.78
N TYR A 58 -2.44 -10.27 -9.65
CA TYR A 58 -2.59 -11.38 -8.71
C TYR A 58 -3.58 -11.10 -7.58
N ILE A 59 -3.95 -9.84 -7.37
CA ILE A 59 -4.87 -9.39 -6.33
C ILE A 59 -5.93 -8.48 -6.95
N ASN A 60 -7.07 -8.34 -6.27
CA ASN A 60 -8.09 -7.39 -6.70
C ASN A 60 -7.69 -5.97 -6.28
N TYR A 61 -7.72 -5.02 -7.21
CA TYR A 61 -7.35 -3.61 -6.98
C TYR A 61 -8.51 -2.73 -6.50
N GLU A 62 -9.71 -3.30 -6.37
CA GLU A 62 -10.85 -2.66 -5.73
C GLU A 62 -10.68 -2.60 -4.21
N GLU A 63 -11.12 -1.50 -3.61
CA GLU A 63 -11.19 -1.38 -2.16
C GLU A 63 -12.21 -2.35 -1.58
N SER A 64 -12.00 -2.95 -0.41
CA SER A 64 -13.00 -3.76 0.28
C SER A 64 -13.96 -2.91 1.12
N LEU A 65 -15.22 -3.34 1.24
CA LEU A 65 -16.16 -2.74 2.21
C LEU A 65 -15.93 -3.25 3.64
N ASN A 66 -15.11 -4.28 3.83
CA ASN A 66 -14.79 -4.79 5.15
C ASN A 66 -13.94 -3.81 5.95
N GLU A 67 -14.22 -3.73 7.24
CA GLU A 67 -13.34 -3.08 8.20
C GLU A 67 -12.11 -3.98 8.46
N PHE A 68 -10.96 -3.33 8.63
CA PHE A 68 -9.73 -3.99 9.06
C PHE A 68 -9.17 -3.26 10.29
N GLU A 69 -8.85 -4.03 11.32
CA GLU A 69 -8.28 -3.56 12.58
C GLU A 69 -6.81 -3.13 12.40
N ASN A 70 -6.63 -1.96 11.79
CA ASN A 70 -5.35 -1.28 11.66
C ASN A 70 -5.14 -0.31 12.83
N SER A 71 -3.92 -0.22 13.36
CA SER A 71 -3.59 0.54 14.57
C SER A 71 -3.56 2.06 14.38
N TYR A 72 -3.62 2.80 15.49
CA TYR A 72 -3.51 4.27 15.53
C TYR A 72 -4.62 5.04 14.78
N ARG A 73 -5.72 4.37 14.45
CA ARG A 73 -6.85 4.93 13.70
C ARG A 73 -8.18 4.31 14.14
N GLY A 74 -9.26 4.92 13.68
CA GLY A 74 -10.60 4.36 13.77
C GLY A 74 -11.37 4.81 15.01
N PHE A 75 -12.50 4.16 15.25
CA PHE A 75 -13.26 4.42 16.46
C PHE A 75 -12.54 3.88 17.69
N TYR A 76 -12.62 4.62 18.79
CA TYR A 76 -12.13 4.18 20.09
C TYR A 76 -13.26 4.13 21.12
N SER A 77 -13.03 3.31 22.14
CA SER A 77 -13.76 3.37 23.41
C SER A 77 -12.77 3.72 24.51
N GLN A 78 -13.27 4.30 25.58
CA GLN A 78 -12.44 4.74 26.70
C GLN A 78 -12.39 3.72 27.83
N MET A 79 -11.32 3.75 28.60
CA MET A 79 -11.19 3.04 29.87
C MET A 79 -10.65 3.98 30.94
N TYR A 80 -11.13 3.80 32.17
CA TYR A 80 -10.66 4.58 33.31
C TYR A 80 -9.65 3.81 34.15
N VAL A 81 -8.59 4.52 34.55
CA VAL A 81 -7.53 4.03 35.42
C VAL A 81 -7.38 5.01 36.57
N ASN A 82 -7.54 4.54 37.79
CA ASN A 82 -7.24 5.32 38.99
C ASN A 82 -5.92 4.83 39.56
N LEU A 83 -4.85 5.64 39.46
CA LEU A 83 -3.56 5.31 40.07
C LEU A 83 -3.47 5.92 41.46
N THR A 84 -3.05 5.10 42.41
CA THR A 84 -2.82 5.54 43.80
C THR A 84 -1.43 5.13 44.25
N ARG A 85 -0.95 5.72 45.36
CA ARG A 85 0.35 5.35 45.95
C ARG A 85 0.48 3.85 46.26
N SER A 86 -0.64 3.14 46.46
CA SER A 86 -0.68 1.70 46.72
C SER A 86 -0.96 0.83 45.48
N GLY A 87 -0.90 1.39 44.26
CA GLY A 87 -1.16 0.68 43.01
C GLY A 87 -2.33 1.27 42.24
N GLY A 88 -3.55 1.16 42.79
CA GLY A 88 -4.77 1.72 42.20
C GLY A 88 -5.72 0.67 41.64
N LYS A 89 -6.58 1.07 40.69
CA LYS A 89 -7.59 0.23 40.03
C LYS A 89 -7.70 0.58 38.54
N THR A 90 -8.16 -0.38 37.75
CA THR A 90 -8.41 -0.23 36.31
C THR A 90 -9.72 -0.91 35.95
N GLU A 91 -10.40 -0.36 34.96
CA GLU A 91 -11.46 -1.06 34.24
C GLU A 91 -10.91 -2.09 33.25
N ASP A 92 -11.82 -2.87 32.67
CA ASP A 92 -11.50 -3.79 31.59
C ASP A 92 -11.13 -3.05 30.30
N ILE A 93 -10.24 -3.65 29.52
CA ILE A 93 -9.82 -3.09 28.23
C ILE A 93 -10.98 -3.22 27.23
N PRO A 94 -11.42 -2.12 26.58
CA PRO A 94 -12.50 -2.16 25.61
C PRO A 94 -12.20 -3.06 24.40
N SER A 95 -13.26 -3.47 23.69
CA SER A 95 -13.15 -4.33 22.50
C SER A 95 -12.52 -3.62 21.30
N THR A 96 -12.65 -2.29 21.21
CA THR A 96 -12.06 -1.46 20.14
C THR A 96 -10.54 -1.58 20.05
N HIS A 97 -9.99 -1.47 18.84
CA HIS A 97 -8.55 -1.65 18.60
C HIS A 97 -7.70 -0.45 19.03
N LEU A 98 -8.29 0.73 18.95
CA LEU A 98 -7.78 1.94 19.57
C LEU A 98 -8.53 2.17 20.87
N VAL A 99 -7.80 2.37 21.97
CA VAL A 99 -8.37 2.61 23.30
C VAL A 99 -7.92 3.98 23.80
N ARG A 100 -8.82 4.78 24.38
CA ARG A 100 -8.45 5.99 25.10
C ARG A 100 -8.35 5.68 26.59
N ILE A 101 -7.15 5.81 27.16
CA ILE A 101 -6.91 5.57 28.57
C ILE A 101 -6.95 6.90 29.30
N LEU A 102 -7.90 7.03 30.22
CA LEU A 102 -8.06 8.17 31.10
C LEU A 102 -7.50 7.82 32.49
N VAL A 103 -6.39 8.45 32.85
CA VAL A 103 -5.62 8.11 34.05
C VAL A 103 -5.74 9.20 35.11
N ASP A 104 -6.38 8.88 36.22
CA ASP A 104 -6.51 9.74 37.39
C ASP A 104 -5.31 9.58 38.32
N LEU A 105 -4.62 10.69 38.59
CA LEU A 105 -3.44 10.83 39.45
C LEU A 105 -3.75 11.60 40.75
N SER A 106 -5.02 11.86 41.06
CA SER A 106 -5.42 12.76 42.14
C SER A 106 -4.90 12.33 43.53
N ASP A 107 -4.71 11.03 43.82
CA ASP A 107 -4.16 10.56 45.11
C ASP A 107 -2.76 11.13 45.42
N PHE A 108 -1.99 11.47 44.38
CA PHE A 108 -0.65 12.04 44.50
C PHE A 108 -0.64 13.54 44.80
N SER A 109 -1.80 14.21 44.77
CA SER A 109 -1.90 15.66 45.00
C SER A 109 -2.23 16.00 46.45
N LYS A 110 -1.48 16.96 47.03
CA LYS A 110 -1.76 17.50 48.37
C LYS A 110 -3.16 18.09 48.48
N VAL A 111 -3.71 18.63 47.38
CA VAL A 111 -5.04 19.22 47.35
C VAL A 111 -6.09 18.14 47.60
N ARG A 112 -5.87 16.93 47.07
CA ARG A 112 -6.77 15.79 47.22
C ARG A 112 -6.54 15.05 48.54
N ASN A 113 -5.30 14.70 48.83
CA ASN A 113 -4.94 13.85 49.97
C ASN A 113 -4.76 14.64 51.28
N LYS A 114 -4.80 15.98 51.24
CA LYS A 114 -4.69 16.91 52.39
C LYS A 114 -3.39 16.77 53.20
N SER A 115 -2.34 16.21 52.62
CA SER A 115 -1.07 15.92 53.30
C SER A 115 0.13 16.50 52.55
N SER A 116 0.45 15.98 51.37
CA SER A 116 1.65 16.38 50.60
C SER A 116 1.49 16.03 49.13
N ASP A 117 2.26 16.71 48.28
CA ASP A 117 2.41 16.29 46.90
C ASP A 117 3.38 15.10 46.92
N TYR A 118 2.93 13.95 46.44
CA TYR A 118 3.72 12.73 46.38
C TYR A 118 4.14 12.46 44.95
N ASP A 119 5.32 11.89 44.79
CA ASP A 119 5.79 11.37 43.52
C ASP A 119 5.08 10.05 43.17
N LEU A 120 5.02 9.68 41.88
CA LEU A 120 4.43 8.42 41.42
C LEU A 120 5.17 7.23 42.02
N SER A 121 4.44 6.37 42.74
CA SER A 121 5.02 5.21 43.41
C SER A 121 5.31 4.08 42.42
N ASP A 122 6.24 3.19 42.79
CA ASP A 122 6.56 2.01 41.99
C ASP A 122 5.35 1.10 41.77
N ASN A 123 4.43 1.04 42.74
CA ASN A 123 3.18 0.28 42.60
C ASN A 123 2.27 0.87 41.51
N ALA A 124 2.13 2.21 41.45
CA ALA A 124 1.34 2.87 40.40
C ALA A 124 1.98 2.71 39.02
N ILE A 125 3.30 2.86 38.94
CA ILE A 125 4.06 2.64 37.70
C ILE A 125 3.93 1.18 37.25
N THR A 126 3.99 0.22 38.16
CA THR A 126 3.81 -1.22 37.85
C THR A 126 2.41 -1.49 37.30
N LEU A 127 1.36 -1.00 37.96
CA LEU A 127 -0.02 -1.18 37.48
C LEU A 127 -0.20 -0.61 36.07
N PHE A 128 0.30 0.60 35.81
CA PHE A 128 0.16 1.21 34.49
C PHE A 128 1.02 0.50 33.43
N THR A 129 2.20 0.00 33.81
CA THR A 129 3.05 -0.85 32.96
C THR A 129 2.31 -2.13 32.55
N ASP A 130 1.60 -2.77 33.48
CA ASP A 130 0.81 -3.98 33.20
C ASP A 130 -0.33 -3.71 32.21
N ILE A 131 -0.99 -2.55 32.31
CA ILE A 131 -2.03 -2.14 31.36
C ILE A 131 -1.45 -1.98 29.95
N LEU A 132 -0.32 -1.28 29.81
CA LEU A 132 0.35 -1.10 28.52
C LEU A 132 0.85 -2.43 27.94
N ASN A 133 1.33 -3.35 28.79
CA ASN A 133 1.69 -4.72 28.38
C ASN A 133 0.48 -5.51 27.87
N LYS A 134 -0.66 -5.43 28.55
CA LYS A 134 -1.91 -6.07 28.09
C LYS A 134 -2.38 -5.50 26.75
N LEU A 135 -2.28 -4.19 26.54
CA LEU A 135 -2.61 -3.61 25.23
C LEU A 135 -1.67 -4.13 24.14
N ARG A 136 -0.36 -4.16 24.39
CA ARG A 136 0.62 -4.71 23.46
C ARG A 136 0.35 -6.17 23.11
N SER A 137 0.09 -7.03 24.10
CA SER A 137 -0.16 -8.46 23.88
C SER A 137 -1.46 -8.73 23.12
N ASN A 138 -2.44 -7.83 23.24
CA ASN A 138 -3.69 -7.87 22.49
C ASN A 138 -3.63 -7.06 21.18
N HIS A 139 -2.45 -6.60 20.78
CA HIS A 139 -2.21 -5.80 19.57
C HIS A 139 -3.02 -4.50 19.49
N LYS A 140 -3.46 -3.95 20.63
CA LYS A 140 -4.21 -2.69 20.71
C LYS A 140 -3.27 -1.49 20.81
N SER A 141 -3.75 -0.34 20.34
CA SER A 141 -3.05 0.95 20.43
C SER A 141 -3.78 1.91 21.36
N ALA A 142 -3.08 2.91 21.89
CA ALA A 142 -3.63 3.79 22.93
C ALA A 142 -3.49 5.28 22.63
N VAL A 143 -4.58 6.02 22.88
CA VAL A 143 -4.55 7.44 23.23
C VAL A 143 -4.46 7.51 24.76
N VAL A 144 -3.55 8.31 25.32
CA VAL A 144 -3.38 8.37 26.78
C VAL A 144 -3.53 9.81 27.28
N ARG A 145 -4.39 10.00 28.29
CA ARG A 145 -4.57 11.27 28.99
C ARG A 145 -4.46 11.06 30.49
N PHE A 146 -3.62 11.86 31.14
CA PHE A 146 -3.53 11.91 32.60
C PHE A 146 -4.32 13.11 33.12
N ALA A 147 -4.83 13.05 34.35
CA ALA A 147 -5.49 14.17 35.01
C ALA A 147 -5.38 14.06 36.53
N TYR A 148 -5.49 15.19 37.24
CA TYR A 148 -5.74 15.21 38.68
C TYR A 148 -7.22 15.45 38.96
N HIS A 149 -8.05 14.54 38.46
CA HIS A 149 -9.51 14.68 38.50
C HIS A 149 -10.13 13.33 38.90
N PRO A 150 -10.59 13.18 40.16
CA PRO A 150 -11.06 11.91 40.69
C PRO A 150 -12.13 11.24 39.83
N ASN A 151 -11.78 10.06 39.31
CA ASN A 151 -12.65 9.23 38.46
C ASN A 151 -13.25 9.94 37.23
N PHE A 152 -12.70 11.07 36.80
CA PHE A 152 -13.25 11.85 35.69
C PHE A 152 -14.73 12.22 35.87
N SER A 153 -15.20 12.36 37.12
CA SER A 153 -16.61 12.59 37.43
C SER A 153 -16.91 14.08 37.62
N ASP A 154 -17.95 14.55 36.95
CA ASP A 154 -18.46 15.93 36.96
C ASP A 154 -18.77 16.49 38.36
N ILE A 155 -19.07 15.64 39.35
CA ILE A 155 -19.27 16.07 40.74
C ILE A 155 -17.96 16.51 41.44
N ASN A 156 -16.80 16.17 40.88
CA ASN A 156 -15.50 16.48 41.46
C ASN A 156 -14.89 17.73 40.81
N HIS A 157 -14.14 18.47 41.62
CA HIS A 157 -13.28 19.56 41.14
C HIS A 157 -11.95 19.02 40.61
N THR A 158 -11.12 19.92 40.08
CA THR A 158 -9.72 19.62 39.82
C THR A 158 -8.89 19.65 41.10
N TYR A 159 -7.86 18.82 41.15
CA TYR A 159 -6.97 18.67 42.29
C TYR A 159 -5.50 18.75 41.86
N GLU A 160 -5.15 19.71 41.00
CA GLU A 160 -3.77 19.84 40.53
C GLU A 160 -2.79 20.01 41.71
N PRO A 161 -1.67 19.24 41.76
CA PRO A 161 -0.57 19.50 42.70
C PRO A 161 0.26 20.67 42.21
N SER A 162 1.30 21.04 42.95
CA SER A 162 2.29 22.05 42.49
C SER A 162 2.84 21.71 41.09
N ILE A 163 3.18 22.74 40.31
CA ILE A 163 3.72 22.56 38.96
C ILE A 163 5.01 21.73 38.98
N GLU A 164 5.84 21.86 40.01
CA GLU A 164 7.05 21.04 40.20
C GLU A 164 6.71 19.54 40.25
N THR A 165 5.67 19.16 40.99
CA THR A 165 5.18 17.77 41.03
C THR A 165 4.64 17.31 39.69
N ILE A 166 3.88 18.15 38.99
CA ILE A 166 3.37 17.81 37.65
C ILE A 166 4.53 17.52 36.70
N LEU A 167 5.57 18.36 36.69
CA LEU A 167 6.74 18.18 35.84
C LEU A 167 7.52 16.90 36.20
N HIS A 168 7.66 16.57 37.48
CA HIS A 168 8.29 15.31 37.92
C HIS A 168 7.47 14.07 37.53
N HIS A 169 6.14 14.13 37.62
CA HIS A 169 5.28 13.06 37.11
C HIS A 169 5.45 12.87 35.61
N GLN A 170 5.54 13.96 34.83
CA GLN A 170 5.81 13.88 33.40
C GLN A 170 7.17 13.22 33.10
N GLU A 171 8.21 13.44 33.91
CA GLU A 171 9.51 12.76 33.73
C GLU A 171 9.39 11.24 33.90
N LYS A 172 8.73 10.79 34.97
CA LYS A 172 8.52 9.36 35.22
C LYS A 172 7.64 8.71 34.17
N LEU A 173 6.51 9.33 33.83
CA LEU A 173 5.60 8.84 32.81
C LEU A 173 6.24 8.89 31.43
N GLY A 174 6.99 9.95 31.10
CA GLY A 174 7.74 10.06 29.85
C GLY A 174 8.74 8.93 29.68
N LYS A 175 9.50 8.61 30.74
CA LYS A 175 10.42 7.47 30.77
C LYS A 175 9.70 6.14 30.55
N LEU A 176 8.55 5.93 31.19
CA LEU A 176 7.73 4.72 31.00
C LEU A 176 7.20 4.63 29.56
N LEU A 177 6.52 5.67 29.08
CA LEU A 177 5.88 5.71 27.75
C LEU A 177 6.90 5.57 26.61
N SER A 178 8.15 5.97 26.83
CA SER A 178 9.26 5.75 25.88
C SER A 178 9.51 4.26 25.57
N ASN A 179 9.18 3.36 26.50
CA ASN A 179 9.28 1.91 26.29
C ASN A 179 8.06 1.32 25.56
N TYR A 180 7.05 2.14 25.28
CA TYR A 180 5.78 1.75 24.67
C TYR A 180 5.46 2.59 23.43
N THR A 181 6.49 3.08 22.74
CA THR A 181 6.30 3.85 21.51
C THR A 181 5.52 3.09 20.45
N ASP A 182 5.54 1.76 20.45
CA ASP A 182 4.71 0.92 19.58
C ASP A 182 3.23 0.94 19.98
N VAL A 183 2.89 0.98 21.26
CA VAL A 183 1.49 1.00 21.75
C VAL A 183 0.87 2.38 21.63
N ILE A 184 1.61 3.44 21.97
CA ILE A 184 1.09 4.79 22.10
C ILE A 184 0.92 5.45 20.73
N ALA A 185 -0.33 5.79 20.40
CA ALA A 185 -0.71 6.58 19.25
C ALA A 185 -0.39 8.06 19.47
N VAL A 186 -0.87 8.62 20.59
CA VAL A 186 -0.69 10.02 21.00
C VAL A 186 -0.88 10.16 22.50
N VAL A 187 -0.18 11.11 23.10
CA VAL A 187 -0.43 11.57 24.47
C VAL A 187 -1.24 12.85 24.41
N GLU A 188 -2.46 12.83 24.94
CA GLU A 188 -3.21 14.06 25.19
C GLU A 188 -2.53 14.77 26.36
N CYS A 189 -2.11 16.03 26.14
CA CYS A 189 -1.24 16.79 27.04
C CYS A 189 -1.72 16.72 28.49
N GLY A 190 -3.02 16.86 28.70
CA GLY A 190 -3.65 16.44 29.94
C GLY A 190 -3.15 17.22 31.15
N LEU A 191 -3.23 16.53 32.30
CA LEU A 191 -2.79 16.87 33.65
C LEU A 191 -3.55 18.03 34.27
N LEU A 192 -3.68 19.14 33.55
CA LEU A 192 -4.33 20.35 34.02
C LEU A 192 -5.79 20.43 33.55
N GLY A 193 -6.63 20.97 34.43
CA GLY A 193 -8.01 21.29 34.14
C GLY A 193 -8.98 20.13 34.33
N MET A 194 -10.27 20.45 34.34
CA MET A 194 -11.37 19.48 34.41
C MET A 194 -11.17 18.38 33.37
N TYR A 195 -11.29 17.12 33.81
CA TYR A 195 -11.04 15.91 32.99
C TYR A 195 -9.66 15.82 32.33
N GLY A 196 -8.70 16.70 32.67
CA GLY A 196 -7.44 16.85 31.96
C GLY A 196 -7.57 17.56 30.62
N GLU A 197 -8.57 18.41 30.43
CA GLU A 197 -8.86 19.08 29.14
C GLU A 197 -8.32 20.49 29.01
N MET A 198 -7.59 20.95 30.03
CA MET A 198 -6.86 22.21 29.99
C MET A 198 -7.77 23.45 29.92
N HIS A 199 -9.07 23.35 30.24
CA HIS A 199 -10.01 24.48 30.14
C HIS A 199 -10.41 25.14 31.48
N THR A 200 -10.33 24.46 32.63
CA THR A 200 -10.78 25.03 33.93
C THR A 200 -10.08 24.39 35.11
N SER A 201 -9.51 25.20 36.00
CA SER A 201 -8.86 24.77 37.25
C SER A 201 -9.53 25.42 38.46
N TYR A 202 -9.71 24.64 39.53
CA TYR A 202 -10.20 25.09 40.84
C TYR A 202 -9.06 25.34 41.85
N VAL A 203 -7.80 25.12 41.44
CA VAL A 203 -6.61 25.26 42.30
C VAL A 203 -5.79 26.49 41.93
N TYR A 204 -5.54 26.68 40.64
CA TYR A 204 -4.79 27.80 40.08
C TYR A 204 -5.71 28.92 39.60
N ASP A 205 -5.29 30.17 39.82
CA ASP A 205 -5.82 31.31 39.07
C ASP A 205 -5.47 31.21 37.58
N GLU A 206 -6.19 31.95 36.74
CA GLU A 206 -6.08 31.91 35.28
C GLU A 206 -4.65 32.19 34.78
N SER A 207 -3.96 33.17 35.37
CA SER A 207 -2.61 33.56 34.93
C SER A 207 -1.58 32.46 35.20
N VAL A 208 -1.66 31.85 36.38
CA VAL A 208 -0.81 30.74 36.80
C VAL A 208 -1.17 29.49 36.00
N PHE A 209 -2.45 29.24 35.78
CA PHE A 209 -2.94 28.11 34.99
C PHE A 209 -2.37 28.13 33.56
N THR A 210 -2.48 29.26 32.85
CA THR A 210 -1.94 29.41 31.48
C THR A 210 -0.42 29.22 31.46
N LYS A 211 0.31 29.77 32.43
CA LYS A 211 1.77 29.57 32.54
C LYS A 211 2.12 28.10 32.78
N ASN A 212 1.37 27.42 33.64
CA ASN A 212 1.57 26.01 33.95
C ASN A 212 1.21 25.13 32.75
N MET A 213 0.15 25.45 32.01
CA MET A 213 -0.21 24.79 30.75
C MET A 213 0.94 24.81 29.75
N ASN A 214 1.56 25.98 29.54
CA ASN A 214 2.70 26.11 28.62
C ASN A 214 3.92 25.30 29.07
N LYS A 215 4.17 25.23 30.39
CA LYS A 215 5.22 24.36 30.96
C LYS A 215 4.91 22.89 30.73
N THR A 216 3.66 22.45 30.95
CA THR A 216 3.22 21.06 30.76
C THR A 216 3.39 20.60 29.32
N ILE A 217 2.95 21.40 28.33
CA ILE A 217 3.14 21.09 26.90
C ILE A 217 4.64 20.96 26.58
N SER A 218 5.43 21.94 27.02
CA SER A 218 6.88 21.95 26.79
C SER A 218 7.58 20.73 27.39
N LYS A 219 7.18 20.33 28.60
CA LYS A 219 7.77 19.19 29.29
C LYS A 219 7.44 17.87 28.61
N TRP A 220 6.22 17.67 28.12
CA TRP A 220 5.91 16.46 27.34
C TRP A 220 6.77 16.36 26.08
N LEU A 221 6.97 17.47 25.35
CA LEU A 221 7.80 17.48 24.15
C LEU A 221 9.29 17.21 24.45
N GLU A 222 9.75 17.55 25.65
CA GLU A 222 11.09 17.26 26.16
C GLU A 222 11.26 15.78 26.54
N VAL A 223 10.34 15.23 27.33
CA VAL A 223 10.49 13.89 27.93
C VAL A 223 10.01 12.75 27.04
N LEU A 224 9.15 13.02 26.05
CA LEU A 224 8.66 12.02 25.12
C LEU A 224 9.55 11.91 23.88
N PRO A 225 9.82 10.69 23.38
CA PRO A 225 10.58 10.49 22.16
C PRO A 225 9.87 11.12 20.98
N LYS A 226 10.64 11.58 19.97
CA LYS A 226 10.11 12.28 18.78
C LYS A 226 9.01 11.52 18.02
N SER A 227 8.95 10.19 18.18
CA SER A 227 7.95 9.28 17.58
C SER A 227 6.58 9.26 18.28
N ILE A 228 6.42 9.99 19.40
CA ILE A 228 5.15 10.18 20.09
C ILE A 228 4.76 11.65 19.96
N ASN A 229 3.57 11.90 19.43
CA ASN A 229 2.98 13.23 19.37
C ASN A 229 2.25 13.56 20.66
N VAL A 230 2.08 14.87 20.90
CA VAL A 230 1.29 15.42 21.99
C VAL A 230 0.09 16.12 21.37
N SER A 231 -1.11 15.97 21.92
CA SER A 231 -2.28 16.75 21.48
C SER A 231 -2.80 17.65 22.58
N VAL A 232 -3.26 18.85 22.22
CA VAL A 232 -3.96 19.77 23.14
C VAL A 232 -5.43 19.86 22.75
N ARG A 233 -6.29 20.25 23.71
CA ARG A 233 -7.74 20.22 23.52
C ARG A 233 -8.26 21.25 22.50
N GLN A 234 -7.65 22.43 22.43
CA GLN A 234 -8.10 23.52 21.56
C GLN A 234 -6.92 24.15 20.83
N PRO A 235 -7.11 24.66 19.60
CA PRO A 235 -6.07 25.38 18.88
C PRO A 235 -5.58 26.63 19.62
N ILE A 236 -6.43 27.29 20.42
CA ILE A 236 -6.00 28.43 21.24
C ILE A 236 -4.88 28.05 22.23
N PHE A 237 -4.92 26.85 22.83
CA PHE A 237 -3.86 26.39 23.73
C PHE A 237 -2.53 26.16 23.01
N TYR A 238 -2.58 25.73 21.75
CA TYR A 238 -1.39 25.67 20.90
C TYR A 238 -0.85 27.08 20.61
N CYS A 239 -1.74 28.03 20.29
CA CYS A 239 -1.38 29.41 20.03
C CYS A 239 -0.72 30.08 21.24
N ASP A 240 -1.29 29.93 22.43
CA ASP A 240 -0.77 30.49 23.68
C ASP A 240 0.59 29.91 24.04
N TRP A 241 0.79 28.61 23.83
CA TRP A 241 2.07 27.95 24.05
C TRP A 241 3.14 28.40 23.05
N LYS A 242 2.77 28.52 21.77
CA LYS A 242 3.69 28.91 20.71
C LYS A 242 3.95 30.43 20.67
N GLY A 243 3.10 31.23 21.31
CA GLY A 243 3.16 32.69 21.30
C GLY A 243 2.67 33.29 19.97
N ILE A 244 1.65 32.70 19.35
CA ILE A 244 1.04 33.21 18.11
C ILE A 244 -0.38 33.70 18.38
N ASN A 245 -0.82 34.73 17.64
CA ASN A 245 -2.21 35.17 17.71
C ASN A 245 -3.12 34.14 17.03
N ILE A 246 -4.23 33.76 17.66
CA ILE A 246 -5.20 32.82 17.07
C ILE A 246 -5.74 33.26 15.71
N ASN A 247 -5.81 34.58 15.46
CA ASN A 247 -6.20 35.11 14.16
C ASN A 247 -5.16 34.93 13.06
N ASP A 248 -3.93 34.52 13.39
CA ASP A 248 -2.87 34.25 12.44
C ASP A 248 -2.49 32.76 12.39
N ILE A 249 -3.24 31.89 13.08
CA ILE A 249 -2.94 30.45 13.16
C ILE A 249 -2.87 29.79 11.77
N ASP A 250 -3.67 30.25 10.81
CA ASP A 250 -3.70 29.69 9.45
C ASP A 250 -2.45 30.01 8.61
N LYS A 251 -1.58 30.90 9.11
CA LYS A 251 -0.26 31.23 8.54
C LYS A 251 0.87 30.46 9.20
N ASP A 252 0.61 29.79 10.32
CA ASP A 252 1.61 29.02 11.04
C ASP A 252 1.92 27.71 10.31
N ILE A 253 3.20 27.49 10.03
CA ILE A 253 3.69 26.28 9.35
C ILE A 253 4.86 25.72 10.16
N ASN A 254 4.77 24.45 10.57
CA ASN A 254 5.84 23.77 11.26
C ASN A 254 6.67 22.93 10.29
N SER A 255 7.99 23.09 10.35
CA SER A 255 8.95 22.16 9.79
C SER A 255 9.21 20.99 10.75
N PRO A 256 9.73 19.83 10.29
CA PRO A 256 10.03 18.70 11.17
C PRO A 256 11.01 19.00 12.32
N SER A 257 11.78 20.09 12.25
CA SER A 257 12.66 20.56 13.33
C SER A 257 11.93 21.35 14.41
N ASP A 258 10.75 21.90 14.12
CA ASP A 258 9.99 22.72 15.06
C ASP A 258 9.31 21.86 16.13
N LYS A 259 9.35 22.30 17.38
CA LYS A 259 8.63 21.63 18.48
C LYS A 259 7.12 21.53 18.18
N GLY A 260 6.55 22.57 17.55
CA GLY A 260 5.15 22.62 17.17
C GLY A 260 4.75 21.56 16.15
N TYR A 261 5.70 20.96 15.41
CA TYR A 261 5.44 19.85 14.48
C TYR A 261 4.84 18.61 15.16
N ARG A 262 5.07 18.45 16.47
CA ARG A 262 4.59 17.32 17.27
C ARG A 262 3.31 17.61 18.06
N VAL A 263 2.74 18.82 17.94
CA VAL A 263 1.56 19.25 18.72
C VAL A 263 0.31 19.20 17.85
N GLY A 264 -0.55 18.20 18.07
CA GLY A 264 -1.84 18.04 17.42
C GLY A 264 -3.01 18.58 18.25
N ILE A 265 -4.24 18.31 17.80
CA ILE A 265 -5.47 18.73 18.48
C ILE A 265 -6.38 17.51 18.73
N PHE A 266 -7.01 17.44 19.90
CA PHE A 266 -8.17 16.58 20.14
C PHE A 266 -9.39 17.45 20.43
N ASN A 267 -10.47 17.32 19.64
CA ASN A 267 -11.69 18.13 19.76
C ASN A 267 -12.73 17.38 20.59
N ASP A 268 -13.22 17.99 21.67
CA ASP A 268 -14.13 17.38 22.65
C ASP A 268 -15.49 18.07 22.57
N GLY A 269 -16.14 17.92 21.42
CA GLY A 269 -17.19 18.83 21.00
C GLY A 269 -17.40 18.89 19.49
N TYR A 270 -16.81 17.96 18.75
CA TYR A 270 -16.72 18.03 17.30
C TYR A 270 -18.12 18.04 16.67
N PHE A 271 -18.41 19.04 15.84
CA PHE A 271 -19.75 19.32 15.28
C PHE A 271 -20.87 19.58 16.31
N GLY A 272 -20.55 19.91 17.56
CA GLY A 272 -21.54 20.27 18.58
C GLY A 272 -22.10 21.69 18.40
N SER A 273 -21.34 22.60 17.80
CA SER A 273 -21.81 23.95 17.45
C SER A 273 -20.87 24.61 16.44
N GLU A 274 -21.15 25.83 16.02
CA GLU A 274 -20.26 26.61 15.16
C GLU A 274 -18.84 26.74 15.73
N THR A 275 -18.73 26.77 17.06
CA THR A 275 -17.47 26.80 17.82
C THR A 275 -17.04 25.43 18.33
N ASP A 276 -17.77 24.35 18.03
CA ASP A 276 -17.57 23.02 18.63
C ASP A 276 -17.46 23.09 20.15
N LEU A 277 -18.50 23.67 20.77
CA LEU A 277 -18.62 23.86 22.22
C LEU A 277 -17.43 24.64 22.81
N GLY A 278 -16.95 25.64 22.07
CA GLY A 278 -15.85 26.50 22.48
C GLY A 278 -14.45 25.99 22.10
N THR A 279 -14.34 24.89 21.34
CA THR A 279 -13.05 24.44 20.79
C THR A 279 -12.47 25.44 19.80
N TYR A 280 -13.29 25.98 18.91
CA TYR A 280 -12.89 26.93 17.88
C TYR A 280 -13.26 28.36 18.24
N VAL A 281 -12.29 29.26 18.14
CA VAL A 281 -12.49 30.71 18.21
C VAL A 281 -12.84 31.27 16.83
N ASN A 282 -12.14 30.78 15.80
CA ASN A 282 -12.33 31.07 14.39
C ASN A 282 -12.17 29.78 13.57
N ARG A 283 -13.25 28.98 13.51
CA ARG A 283 -13.30 27.66 12.86
C ARG A 283 -12.66 27.65 11.47
N SER A 284 -12.89 28.67 10.64
CA SER A 284 -12.35 28.70 9.28
C SER A 284 -10.82 28.72 9.26
N LYS A 285 -10.18 29.54 10.10
CA LYS A 285 -8.72 29.62 10.19
C LYS A 285 -8.13 28.40 10.88
N GLU A 286 -8.75 27.94 11.96
CA GLU A 286 -8.29 26.79 12.73
C GLU A 286 -8.39 25.49 11.93
N VAL A 287 -9.51 25.22 11.25
CA VAL A 287 -9.66 24.05 10.36
C VAL A 287 -8.66 24.09 9.21
N LYS A 288 -8.38 25.28 8.65
CA LYS A 288 -7.33 25.44 7.63
C LYS A 288 -5.95 25.11 8.18
N TRP A 289 -5.61 25.55 9.39
CA TRP A 289 -4.35 25.17 10.04
C TRP A 289 -4.29 23.67 10.34
N ILE A 290 -5.35 23.09 10.92
CA ILE A 290 -5.47 21.65 11.21
C ILE A 290 -5.28 20.83 9.93
N SER A 291 -5.79 21.27 8.78
CA SER A 291 -5.60 20.57 7.50
C SER A 291 -4.12 20.42 7.07
N ASN A 292 -3.23 21.26 7.59
CA ASN A 292 -1.79 21.12 7.40
C ASN A 292 -1.13 20.41 8.57
N GLN A 293 -1.50 20.78 9.79
CA GLN A 293 -0.92 20.23 11.03
C GLN A 293 -1.21 18.74 11.20
N ALA A 294 -2.41 18.29 10.86
CA ALA A 294 -2.84 16.90 10.95
C ALA A 294 -2.27 16.01 9.83
N LYS A 295 -1.44 16.55 8.94
CA LYS A 295 -0.62 15.73 8.03
C LYS A 295 0.50 15.00 8.76
N HIS A 296 0.92 15.52 9.91
CA HIS A 296 2.03 15.01 10.73
C HIS A 296 1.69 14.86 12.23
N THR A 297 0.46 15.19 12.62
CA THR A 297 -0.10 14.94 13.95
C THR A 297 -1.43 14.22 13.85
N LEU A 298 -1.87 13.56 14.91
CA LEU A 298 -3.22 12.99 14.93
C LEU A 298 -4.22 14.11 15.27
N PHE A 299 -5.32 14.14 14.53
CA PHE A 299 -6.53 14.87 14.88
C PHE A 299 -7.63 13.87 15.22
N GLY A 300 -8.36 14.10 16.29
CA GLY A 300 -9.45 13.22 16.72
C GLY A 300 -10.20 13.81 17.90
N GLY A 301 -10.84 12.96 18.69
CA GLY A 301 -11.59 13.36 19.89
C GLY A 301 -12.99 12.76 19.87
N GLU A 302 -14.01 13.57 20.10
CA GLU A 302 -15.40 13.12 20.22
C GLU A 302 -16.40 14.10 19.64
N PHE A 303 -17.55 13.57 19.21
CA PHE A 303 -18.66 14.38 18.77
C PHE A 303 -19.27 15.13 19.97
N GLY A 304 -19.59 16.40 19.75
CA GLY A 304 -20.30 17.20 20.75
C GLY A 304 -21.80 16.94 20.73
N GLY A 305 -22.46 17.19 21.86
CA GLY A 305 -23.89 17.41 21.86
C GLY A 305 -24.23 18.70 21.09
N PRO A 306 -25.15 18.66 20.10
CA PRO A 306 -25.57 19.81 19.34
C PRO A 306 -26.20 20.79 20.31
N ASP A 307 -25.63 21.99 20.37
CA ASP A 307 -26.27 23.11 21.03
C ASP A 307 -27.64 23.33 20.35
N SER A 308 -28.71 23.34 21.15
CA SER A 308 -30.08 23.61 20.70
C SER A 308 -30.22 24.88 19.84
N LYS A 309 -29.27 25.82 19.95
CA LYS A 309 -29.22 27.07 19.20
C LYS A 309 -28.26 27.05 18.01
N SER A 310 -27.52 25.96 17.79
CA SER A 310 -26.55 25.87 16.72
C SER A 310 -27.23 25.97 15.35
N LYS A 311 -26.63 26.77 14.47
CA LYS A 311 -26.97 26.85 13.05
C LYS A 311 -25.96 26.10 12.19
N LEU A 312 -25.03 25.37 12.80
CA LEU A 312 -24.08 24.55 12.07
C LEU A 312 -24.84 23.49 11.29
N ALA A 313 -24.68 23.49 9.98
CA ALA A 313 -25.26 22.47 9.13
C ALA A 313 -24.51 21.15 9.32
N ASN A 314 -24.94 20.32 10.28
CA ASN A 314 -24.38 19.01 10.61
C ASN A 314 -24.90 17.87 9.69
N SER A 315 -25.20 18.19 8.43
CA SER A 315 -25.55 17.15 7.46
C SER A 315 -24.40 16.17 7.29
N PHE A 316 -24.71 14.91 6.94
CA PHE A 316 -23.68 13.90 6.73
C PHE A 316 -22.63 14.34 5.70
N GLU A 317 -23.02 15.05 4.64
CA GLU A 317 -22.10 15.58 3.63
C GLU A 317 -21.14 16.64 4.21
N ASN A 318 -21.63 17.56 5.03
CA ASN A 318 -20.79 18.58 5.67
C ASN A 318 -19.83 17.95 6.69
N ILE A 319 -20.30 16.95 7.45
CA ILE A 319 -19.44 16.17 8.34
C ILE A 319 -18.30 15.53 7.55
N LEU A 320 -18.60 14.85 6.44
CA LEU A 320 -17.58 14.24 5.60
C LEU A 320 -16.58 15.26 5.04
N ASN A 321 -17.05 16.42 4.58
CA ASN A 321 -16.20 17.45 4.01
C ASN A 321 -15.14 17.93 5.02
N GLU A 322 -15.56 18.25 6.25
CA GLU A 322 -14.62 18.74 7.26
C GLU A 322 -13.77 17.61 7.87
N ILE A 323 -14.30 16.39 8.06
CA ILE A 323 -13.50 15.24 8.52
C ILE A 323 -12.35 14.91 7.55
N PHE A 324 -12.61 14.98 6.24
CA PHE A 324 -11.55 14.85 5.24
C PHE A 324 -10.54 16.01 5.31
N SER A 325 -11.02 17.24 5.49
CA SER A 325 -10.16 18.43 5.55
C SER A 325 -9.27 18.44 6.79
N THR A 326 -9.78 17.99 7.93
CA THR A 326 -9.06 17.96 9.20
C THR A 326 -8.20 16.71 9.40
N HIS A 327 -8.21 15.79 8.43
CA HIS A 327 -7.51 14.51 8.53
C HIS A 327 -7.88 13.72 9.81
N THR A 328 -9.18 13.61 10.11
CA THR A 328 -9.64 12.93 11.33
C THR A 328 -9.17 11.48 11.36
N SER A 329 -8.35 11.17 12.36
CA SER A 329 -7.68 9.90 12.53
C SER A 329 -8.47 8.93 13.40
N TYR A 330 -9.14 9.45 14.43
CA TYR A 330 -9.91 8.66 15.39
C TYR A 330 -11.09 9.46 15.97
N LEU A 331 -12.13 8.75 16.41
CA LEU A 331 -13.32 9.34 17.05
C LEU A 331 -13.86 8.43 18.16
N ASN A 332 -14.47 9.01 19.18
CA ASN A 332 -15.14 8.28 20.25
C ASN A 332 -16.40 7.56 19.72
N LEU A 333 -16.57 6.29 20.07
CA LEU A 333 -17.74 5.49 19.70
C LEU A 333 -18.88 5.59 20.73
N ASP A 334 -18.56 5.99 21.96
CA ASP A 334 -19.45 5.86 23.11
C ASP A 334 -20.11 7.21 23.50
N TYR A 335 -19.66 8.31 22.91
CA TYR A 335 -20.11 9.66 23.29
C TYR A 335 -20.99 10.33 22.23
N TYR A 336 -22.09 10.91 22.74
CA TYR A 336 -23.17 11.56 22.01
C TYR A 336 -23.87 10.68 20.95
N GLU A 337 -24.80 9.83 21.41
CA GLU A 337 -25.57 8.89 20.59
C GLU A 337 -26.32 9.56 19.42
N GLY A 338 -26.81 10.80 19.59
CA GLY A 338 -27.62 11.48 18.57
C GLY A 338 -26.89 11.69 17.23
N THR A 339 -25.63 12.14 17.26
CA THR A 339 -24.84 12.35 16.04
C THR A 339 -24.44 11.02 15.42
N LEU A 340 -24.03 10.05 16.24
CA LEU A 340 -23.70 8.69 15.78
C LEU A 340 -24.92 8.02 15.15
N ASP A 341 -26.11 8.20 15.69
CA ASP A 341 -27.35 7.66 15.14
C ASP A 341 -27.76 8.32 13.84
N ASN A 342 -27.55 9.63 13.70
CA ASN A 342 -27.73 10.33 12.43
C ASN A 342 -26.77 9.79 11.36
N ILE A 343 -25.51 9.55 11.72
CA ILE A 343 -24.51 8.94 10.83
C ILE A 343 -24.89 7.50 10.45
N LYS A 344 -25.40 6.69 11.39
CA LYS A 344 -25.88 5.33 11.13
C LYS A 344 -27.08 5.31 10.18
N LYS A 345 -28.01 6.27 10.31
CA LYS A 345 -29.21 6.40 9.47
C LYS A 345 -28.90 6.99 8.09
N ALA A 346 -27.92 7.90 8.00
CA ALA A 346 -27.51 8.52 6.76
C ALA A 346 -27.02 7.47 5.75
N LYS A 347 -27.23 7.76 4.46
CA LYS A 347 -26.74 6.94 3.35
C LYS A 347 -25.70 7.73 2.58
N TYR A 348 -24.64 7.05 2.17
CA TYR A 348 -23.67 7.63 1.25
C TYR A 348 -24.27 7.66 -0.15
N THR A 349 -24.49 8.88 -0.68
CA THR A 349 -25.18 9.12 -1.95
C THR A 349 -24.25 9.69 -3.03
N SER A 350 -23.07 10.18 -2.65
CA SER A 350 -22.11 10.77 -3.60
C SER A 350 -21.68 9.76 -4.66
N SER A 351 -21.44 10.25 -5.88
CA SER A 351 -20.91 9.48 -7.00
C SER A 351 -19.39 9.33 -6.97
N SER A 352 -18.69 10.06 -6.09
CA SER A 352 -17.23 10.03 -6.01
C SER A 352 -16.68 8.69 -5.56
N ASP A 353 -17.43 7.96 -4.73
CA ASP A 353 -17.12 6.60 -4.33
C ASP A 353 -18.29 5.65 -4.61
N LYS A 354 -18.28 5.08 -5.82
CA LYS A 354 -19.35 4.20 -6.30
C LYS A 354 -19.55 2.97 -5.42
N LYS A 355 -18.51 2.50 -4.73
CA LYS A 355 -18.57 1.26 -3.95
C LYS A 355 -19.36 1.45 -2.66
N TYR A 356 -19.33 2.66 -2.09
CA TYR A 356 -20.08 2.99 -0.88
C TYR A 356 -21.47 3.54 -1.17
N LYS A 357 -21.88 3.71 -2.44
CA LYS A 357 -23.24 4.18 -2.77
C LYS A 357 -24.30 3.28 -2.13
N GLY A 358 -25.14 3.86 -1.27
CA GLY A 358 -26.19 3.15 -0.53
C GLY A 358 -25.74 2.51 0.79
N GLN A 359 -24.43 2.51 1.10
CA GLN A 359 -23.93 2.13 2.42
C GLN A 359 -24.29 3.19 3.47
N THR A 360 -24.30 2.80 4.74
CA THR A 360 -24.55 3.76 5.83
C THR A 360 -23.39 4.71 5.98
N GLY A 361 -23.66 5.90 6.53
CA GLY A 361 -22.60 6.85 6.85
C GLY A 361 -21.59 6.28 7.86
N MET A 362 -22.06 5.44 8.78
CA MET A 362 -21.21 4.73 9.73
C MET A 362 -20.18 3.84 9.03
N VAL A 363 -20.58 3.02 8.05
CA VAL A 363 -19.65 2.16 7.29
C VAL A 363 -18.62 3.01 6.55
N TYR A 364 -19.04 4.13 5.94
CA TYR A 364 -18.12 5.01 5.23
C TYR A 364 -17.10 5.66 6.19
N ILE A 365 -17.55 6.22 7.32
CA ILE A 365 -16.66 6.85 8.30
C ILE A 365 -15.74 5.81 8.94
N GLN A 366 -16.27 4.66 9.37
CA GLN A 366 -15.51 3.59 10.01
C GLN A 366 -14.36 3.10 9.14
N ASN A 367 -14.62 2.86 7.84
CA ASN A 367 -13.57 2.40 6.94
C ASN A 367 -12.50 3.46 6.71
N HIS A 368 -12.89 4.74 6.66
CA HIS A 368 -11.99 5.81 6.24
C HIS A 368 -11.39 6.65 7.36
N LEU A 369 -11.79 6.56 8.62
CA LEU A 369 -11.09 7.24 9.72
C LEU A 369 -9.58 6.94 9.68
N GLY A 370 -8.70 7.93 9.80
CA GLY A 370 -7.26 7.66 9.69
C GLY A 370 -6.81 7.23 8.28
N TYR A 371 -5.77 6.41 8.19
CA TYR A 371 -5.25 5.91 6.91
C TYR A 371 -6.02 4.66 6.43
N ARG A 372 -6.10 4.48 5.10
CA ARG A 372 -6.59 3.23 4.48
C ARG A 372 -5.91 3.02 3.14
N TYR A 373 -5.07 2.01 3.03
CA TYR A 373 -4.28 1.76 1.82
C TYR A 373 -4.92 0.74 0.90
N VAL A 374 -5.02 1.07 -0.40
CA VAL A 374 -5.53 0.19 -1.45
C VAL A 374 -4.51 0.13 -2.57
N VAL A 375 -4.01 -1.06 -2.89
CA VAL A 375 -3.12 -1.26 -4.04
C VAL A 375 -3.92 -1.09 -5.32
N LYS A 376 -3.41 -0.28 -6.25
CA LYS A 376 -4.02 0.03 -7.55
C LYS A 376 -3.27 -0.60 -8.72
N ASN A 377 -1.99 -0.91 -8.55
CA ASN A 377 -1.19 -1.62 -9.54
C ASN A 377 0.07 -2.21 -8.90
N VAL A 378 0.50 -3.37 -9.40
CA VAL A 378 1.80 -3.97 -9.08
C VAL A 378 2.55 -4.24 -10.39
N SER A 379 3.82 -3.87 -10.41
CA SER A 379 4.77 -4.23 -11.46
C SER A 379 6.05 -4.79 -10.84
N ILE A 380 6.58 -5.89 -11.36
CA ILE A 380 7.69 -6.62 -10.75
C ILE A 380 8.63 -7.24 -11.80
N THR A 381 9.89 -7.47 -11.43
CA THR A 381 10.82 -8.35 -12.16
C THR A 381 10.49 -9.82 -11.88
N ARG A 382 9.52 -10.40 -12.60
CA ARG A 382 8.95 -11.74 -12.28
C ARG A 382 9.95 -12.91 -12.28
N SER A 383 11.03 -12.82 -13.04
CA SER A 383 12.05 -13.86 -13.13
C SER A 383 13.43 -13.22 -13.17
N ILE A 384 14.31 -13.64 -12.26
CA ILE A 384 15.67 -13.12 -12.13
C ILE A 384 16.67 -14.24 -11.90
N GLY A 385 17.92 -14.00 -12.30
CA GLY A 385 19.04 -14.86 -11.93
C GLY A 385 19.48 -14.65 -10.47
N LYS A 386 20.21 -15.60 -9.93
CA LYS A 386 20.83 -15.51 -8.60
C LYS A 386 21.80 -14.35 -8.59
N ASN A 387 21.72 -13.44 -7.62
CA ASN A 387 22.52 -12.21 -7.56
C ASN A 387 22.14 -11.13 -8.61
N ASP A 388 21.05 -11.29 -9.36
CA ASP A 388 20.45 -10.18 -10.10
C ASP A 388 19.61 -9.28 -9.18
N SER A 389 19.17 -8.14 -9.70
CA SER A 389 18.37 -7.17 -8.96
C SER A 389 16.89 -7.55 -8.98
N PHE A 390 16.32 -7.63 -7.79
CA PHE A 390 14.87 -7.64 -7.59
C PHE A 390 14.34 -6.21 -7.79
N GLY A 391 13.27 -6.06 -8.57
CA GLY A 391 12.58 -4.79 -8.76
C GLY A 391 11.09 -4.94 -8.48
N LEU A 392 10.53 -4.03 -7.66
CA LEU A 392 9.10 -3.93 -7.37
C LEU A 392 8.64 -2.48 -7.46
N MET A 393 7.51 -2.27 -8.11
CA MET A 393 6.80 -1.00 -8.18
C MET A 393 5.34 -1.24 -7.81
N VAL A 394 4.83 -0.47 -6.86
CA VAL A 394 3.47 -0.59 -6.34
C VAL A 394 2.82 0.79 -6.36
N LYS A 395 1.68 0.90 -7.04
CA LYS A 395 0.81 2.07 -6.96
C LYS A 395 -0.19 1.84 -5.83
N ILE A 396 -0.22 2.71 -4.83
CA ILE A 396 -1.02 2.60 -3.62
C ILE A 396 -1.82 3.89 -3.43
N ALA A 397 -3.14 3.78 -3.29
CA ALA A 397 -4.00 4.88 -2.89
C ALA A 397 -4.15 4.89 -1.37
N ASN A 398 -4.00 6.05 -0.72
CA ASN A 398 -4.54 6.25 0.62
C ASN A 398 -5.95 6.85 0.48
N VAL A 399 -6.96 6.02 0.66
CA VAL A 399 -8.37 6.42 0.54
C VAL A 399 -8.94 6.92 1.87
N GLY A 400 -8.22 6.73 2.98
CA GLY A 400 -8.61 7.20 4.31
C GLY A 400 -8.60 8.73 4.45
N PHE A 401 -9.19 9.23 5.53
CA PHE A 401 -9.29 10.64 5.88
C PHE A 401 -7.93 11.23 6.24
N ALA A 402 -7.04 10.46 6.86
CA ALA A 402 -5.76 10.91 7.38
C ALA A 402 -4.54 10.16 6.82
N ASN A 403 -3.37 10.69 7.15
CA ASN A 403 -2.09 10.05 6.89
C ASN A 403 -1.78 9.04 8.00
N ILE A 404 -0.88 8.09 7.73
CA ILE A 404 -0.21 7.43 8.84
C ILE A 404 0.79 8.40 9.47
N ILE A 405 0.65 8.62 10.77
CA ILE A 405 1.53 9.51 11.52
C ILE A 405 2.66 8.72 12.19
N LYS A 406 2.41 7.45 12.52
CA LYS A 406 3.40 6.58 13.13
C LYS A 406 4.56 6.30 12.16
N PRO A 407 5.84 6.45 12.59
CA PRO A 407 6.96 5.99 11.77
C PRO A 407 6.78 4.52 11.40
N THR A 408 6.82 4.22 10.10
CA THR A 408 6.49 2.90 9.57
C THR A 408 7.58 2.40 8.65
N GLU A 409 8.10 1.21 8.93
CA GLU A 409 9.11 0.51 8.15
C GLU A 409 8.47 -0.25 6.99
N LEU A 410 9.08 -0.15 5.80
CA LEU A 410 8.77 -1.01 4.66
C LEU A 410 9.69 -2.22 4.65
N ILE A 411 9.10 -3.41 4.55
CA ILE A 411 9.81 -4.68 4.54
C ILE A 411 9.29 -5.51 3.37
N ILE A 412 10.18 -5.85 2.43
CA ILE A 412 9.87 -6.84 1.40
C ILE A 412 10.09 -8.22 1.99
N ILE A 413 9.13 -9.12 1.82
CA ILE A 413 9.24 -10.51 2.28
C ILE A 413 9.07 -11.45 1.08
N LEU A 414 10.05 -12.33 0.88
CA LEU A 414 9.97 -13.43 -0.08
C LEU A 414 9.70 -14.72 0.69
N LYS A 415 8.58 -15.39 0.40
CA LYS A 415 8.21 -16.68 1.00
C LYS A 415 8.34 -17.77 -0.06
N ASN A 416 9.27 -18.70 0.12
CA ASN A 416 9.49 -19.79 -0.83
C ASN A 416 8.23 -20.68 -0.90
N THR A 417 7.72 -20.96 -2.10
CA THR A 417 6.45 -21.68 -2.25
C THR A 417 6.55 -23.14 -1.83
N ASN A 418 7.75 -23.73 -1.92
CA ASN A 418 7.98 -25.15 -1.63
C ASN A 418 8.40 -25.34 -0.17
N THR A 419 9.46 -24.66 0.28
CA THR A 419 10.01 -24.84 1.64
C THR A 419 9.29 -24.01 2.70
N LYS A 420 8.47 -23.03 2.28
CA LYS A 420 7.80 -22.04 3.14
C LYS A 420 8.75 -21.12 3.92
N THR A 421 10.07 -21.22 3.69
CA THR A 421 11.08 -20.34 4.28
C THR A 421 10.87 -18.90 3.84
N THR A 422 11.09 -17.96 4.76
CA THR A 422 10.87 -16.53 4.53
C THR A 422 12.19 -15.77 4.56
N TYR A 423 12.35 -14.81 3.65
CA TYR A 423 13.49 -13.91 3.58
C TYR A 423 12.98 -12.47 3.67
N LYS A 424 13.44 -11.71 4.66
CA LYS A 424 12.99 -10.34 4.92
C LYS A 424 14.05 -9.34 4.48
N PHE A 425 13.62 -8.26 3.83
CA PHE A 425 14.45 -7.16 3.39
C PHE A 425 13.84 -5.83 3.88
N PRO A 426 14.16 -5.41 5.10
CA PRO A 426 13.81 -4.08 5.57
C PRO A 426 14.49 -3.01 4.72
N LEU A 427 13.73 -2.08 4.18
CA LEU A 427 14.26 -1.09 3.24
C LEU A 427 15.07 0.02 3.92
N SER A 428 14.90 0.21 5.22
CA SER A 428 15.76 1.07 6.05
C SER A 428 17.13 0.46 6.34
N ASP A 429 17.33 -0.85 6.11
CA ASP A 429 18.62 -1.49 6.37
C ASP A 429 19.69 -0.98 5.39
N SER A 430 20.74 -0.35 5.92
CA SER A 430 21.84 0.20 5.13
C SER A 430 22.72 -0.87 4.49
N SER A 431 22.70 -2.11 5.00
CA SER A 431 23.41 -3.25 4.40
C SER A 431 22.75 -3.76 3.12
N LEU A 432 21.45 -3.48 2.94
CA LEU A 432 20.72 -3.80 1.72
C LEU A 432 21.17 -2.86 0.60
N LYS A 433 21.88 -3.42 -0.39
CA LYS A 433 22.39 -2.70 -1.55
C LYS A 433 21.26 -2.36 -2.52
N LYS A 434 20.54 -1.30 -2.18
CA LYS A 434 19.47 -0.70 -2.97
C LYS A 434 20.06 0.06 -4.15
N GLU A 435 19.55 -0.22 -5.34
CA GLU A 435 19.85 0.49 -6.58
C GLU A 435 18.86 1.63 -6.79
N VAL A 436 17.60 1.42 -6.40
CA VAL A 436 16.52 2.41 -6.44
C VAL A 436 15.69 2.30 -5.17
N LEU A 437 15.34 3.44 -4.57
CA LEU A 437 14.28 3.56 -3.58
C LEU A 437 13.56 4.90 -3.80
N GLN A 438 12.29 4.86 -4.20
CA GLN A 438 11.44 6.03 -4.39
C GLN A 438 10.16 5.86 -3.55
N ASN A 439 9.76 6.94 -2.86
CA ASN A 439 8.60 6.96 -1.97
C ASN A 439 8.60 5.84 -0.91
N GLY A 440 9.77 5.51 -0.37
CA GLY A 440 9.98 4.45 0.60
C GLY A 440 9.54 4.76 2.04
N ASN A 441 8.92 5.93 2.27
CA ASN A 441 8.39 6.33 3.58
C ASN A 441 6.85 6.43 3.50
N PRO A 442 6.10 5.52 4.15
CA PRO A 442 4.64 5.53 4.17
C PRO A 442 4.00 6.78 4.78
N ASN A 443 4.72 7.51 5.65
CA ASN A 443 4.23 8.78 6.21
C ASN A 443 4.00 9.86 5.14
N ASN A 444 4.61 9.69 3.95
CA ASN A 444 4.41 10.59 2.81
C ASN A 444 3.29 10.12 1.86
N TRP A 445 2.59 9.02 2.18
CA TRP A 445 1.46 8.53 1.38
C TRP A 445 0.17 9.21 1.83
N TYR A 446 0.00 10.46 1.40
CA TYR A 446 -1.02 11.34 1.93
C TYR A 446 -2.44 10.91 1.59
N SER A 447 -3.38 11.21 2.49
CA SER A 447 -4.83 11.05 2.30
C SER A 447 -5.28 11.63 0.95
N LYS A 448 -6.20 10.92 0.29
CA LYS A 448 -6.74 11.26 -1.05
C LYS A 448 -5.69 11.34 -2.16
N THR A 449 -4.55 10.68 -2.02
CA THR A 449 -3.53 10.61 -3.07
C THR A 449 -3.20 9.19 -3.48
N GLU A 450 -2.77 9.03 -4.75
CA GLU A 450 -2.14 7.82 -5.24
C GLU A 450 -0.63 8.00 -5.27
N ASN A 451 0.08 7.08 -4.64
CA ASN A 451 1.52 7.10 -4.48
C ASN A 451 2.13 5.92 -5.21
N THR A 452 3.26 6.15 -5.90
CA THR A 452 4.02 5.06 -6.53
C THR A 452 5.27 4.81 -5.70
N PHE A 453 5.26 3.69 -4.97
CA PHE A 453 6.43 3.16 -4.28
C PHE A 453 7.24 2.31 -5.26
N LYS A 454 8.56 2.55 -5.34
CA LYS A 454 9.45 1.79 -6.21
C LYS A 454 10.73 1.41 -5.46
N VAL A 455 11.12 0.15 -5.58
CA VAL A 455 12.39 -0.36 -5.06
C VAL A 455 13.06 -1.28 -6.06
N GLU A 456 14.38 -1.14 -6.18
CA GLU A 456 15.26 -2.09 -6.87
C GLU A 456 16.46 -2.37 -5.95
N PHE A 457 16.80 -3.63 -5.72
CA PHE A 457 17.98 -4.01 -4.95
C PHE A 457 18.51 -5.38 -5.36
N LYS A 458 19.82 -5.57 -5.19
CA LYS A 458 20.47 -6.84 -5.45
C LYS A 458 20.09 -7.87 -4.38
N LEU A 459 19.56 -9.02 -4.77
CA LEU A 459 19.25 -10.07 -3.81
C LEU A 459 20.53 -10.63 -3.15
N PRO A 460 20.55 -10.77 -1.81
CA PRO A 460 21.62 -11.47 -1.11
C PRO A 460 21.80 -12.91 -1.59
N SER A 461 23.05 -13.40 -1.62
CA SER A 461 23.41 -14.72 -2.18
C SER A 461 22.87 -15.92 -1.40
N ASN A 462 22.41 -15.70 -0.17
CA ASN A 462 21.78 -16.71 0.69
C ASN A 462 20.31 -16.97 0.34
N VAL A 463 19.70 -16.18 -0.54
CA VAL A 463 18.37 -16.49 -1.09
C VAL A 463 18.53 -17.58 -2.17
N PRO A 464 17.99 -18.80 -1.98
CA PRO A 464 18.16 -19.89 -2.93
C PRO A 464 17.28 -19.70 -4.18
N THR A 465 17.56 -20.50 -5.20
CA THR A 465 16.69 -20.59 -6.37
C THR A 465 15.32 -21.18 -6.00
N GLY A 466 14.31 -20.88 -6.82
CA GLY A 466 12.95 -21.37 -6.63
C GLY A 466 11.89 -20.31 -6.87
N ASN A 467 10.65 -20.67 -6.55
CA ASN A 467 9.49 -19.79 -6.67
C ASN A 467 9.16 -19.19 -5.30
N TYR A 468 8.77 -17.92 -5.32
CA TYR A 468 8.51 -17.13 -4.12
C TYR A 468 7.21 -16.34 -4.29
N ASN A 469 6.40 -16.33 -3.24
CA ASN A 469 5.39 -15.31 -3.06
C ASN A 469 6.06 -14.05 -2.49
N VAL A 470 5.69 -12.88 -3.01
CA VAL A 470 6.24 -11.58 -2.67
C VAL A 470 5.22 -10.79 -1.87
N TYR A 471 5.63 -10.35 -0.69
CA TYR A 471 4.81 -9.57 0.22
C TYR A 471 5.46 -8.21 0.51
N LEU A 472 4.61 -7.23 0.77
CA LEU A 472 4.98 -5.94 1.35
C LEU A 472 4.39 -5.84 2.77
N ARG A 473 5.27 -5.68 3.75
CA ARG A 473 4.91 -5.45 5.14
C ARG A 473 5.21 -4.00 5.50
N LEU A 474 4.24 -3.36 6.14
CA LEU A 474 4.34 -2.04 6.77
C LEU A 474 4.22 -2.29 8.27
N ALA A 475 5.24 -1.99 9.07
CA ALA A 475 5.23 -2.23 10.52
C ALA A 475 6.14 -1.23 11.25
N ASN A 476 5.95 -1.02 12.54
CA ASN A 476 6.76 -0.08 13.32
C ASN A 476 8.18 -0.56 13.60
N ASP A 477 8.43 -1.87 13.47
CA ASP A 477 9.73 -2.49 13.70
C ASP A 477 10.10 -3.40 12.54
N LYS A 478 11.28 -3.13 11.97
CA LYS A 478 11.89 -3.90 10.89
C LYS A 478 12.15 -5.37 11.21
N SER A 479 12.31 -5.73 12.49
CA SER A 479 12.61 -7.09 12.92
C SER A 479 11.35 -7.94 13.21
N SER A 480 10.24 -7.27 13.51
CA SER A 480 8.95 -7.88 13.87
C SER A 480 8.39 -8.88 12.86
N SER A 481 7.51 -9.77 13.34
CA SER A 481 6.79 -10.78 12.56
C SER A 481 5.36 -10.98 13.06
N GLY A 482 4.50 -11.57 12.23
CA GLY A 482 3.10 -11.75 12.57
C GLY A 482 2.46 -10.41 12.95
N ASN A 483 1.66 -10.40 14.00
CA ASN A 483 0.99 -9.19 14.48
C ASN A 483 1.87 -8.28 15.35
N ASN A 484 3.09 -8.71 15.72
CA ASN A 484 4.03 -7.84 16.43
C ASN A 484 4.43 -6.65 15.55
N GLY A 485 4.73 -5.50 16.15
CA GLY A 485 5.08 -4.29 15.40
C GLY A 485 3.92 -3.65 14.65
N TYR A 486 2.66 -4.01 14.99
CA TYR A 486 1.44 -3.36 14.51
C TYR A 486 1.37 -3.23 12.98
N PRO A 487 1.41 -4.37 12.26
CA PRO A 487 1.51 -4.34 10.82
C PRO A 487 0.22 -3.83 10.17
N ILE A 488 0.35 -3.19 9.01
CA ILE A 488 -0.78 -2.59 8.31
C ILE A 488 -1.31 -3.53 7.23
N ARG A 489 -2.59 -3.83 7.32
CA ARG A 489 -3.34 -4.56 6.30
C ARG A 489 -3.90 -3.62 5.23
N PHE A 490 -3.70 -3.97 3.97
CA PHE A 490 -4.28 -3.27 2.83
C PHE A 490 -5.74 -3.65 2.65
N ALA A 491 -6.52 -2.66 2.24
CA ALA A 491 -7.96 -2.74 2.07
C ALA A 491 -8.36 -3.18 0.67
N ASN A 492 -7.60 -4.08 0.05
CA ASN A 492 -7.95 -4.67 -1.24
C ASN A 492 -8.99 -5.77 -1.07
N GLU A 493 -9.90 -5.92 -2.05
CA GLU A 493 -10.87 -7.01 -2.05
C GLU A 493 -10.23 -8.40 -2.14
N GLY A 494 -10.93 -9.38 -1.56
CA GLY A 494 -10.52 -10.79 -1.57
C GLY A 494 -9.69 -11.22 -0.35
N ASN A 495 -9.70 -12.53 -0.11
CA ASN A 495 -9.17 -13.10 1.14
C ASN A 495 -7.67 -13.45 1.08
N ASN A 496 -7.04 -13.38 -0.10
CA ASN A 496 -5.67 -13.86 -0.32
C ASN A 496 -4.61 -12.77 -0.25
N VAL A 497 -4.98 -11.53 0.09
CA VAL A 497 -4.04 -10.41 0.18
C VAL A 497 -3.28 -10.43 1.51
N TRP A 498 -3.92 -10.77 2.62
CA TRP A 498 -3.31 -10.70 3.95
C TRP A 498 -2.81 -12.07 4.42
N ASP A 499 -1.51 -12.16 4.77
CA ASP A 499 -0.95 -13.31 5.48
C ASP A 499 -0.70 -12.92 6.95
N SER A 500 -1.52 -13.44 7.86
CA SER A 500 -1.47 -13.11 9.30
C SER A 500 -0.21 -13.65 9.99
N SER A 501 0.35 -14.76 9.52
CA SER A 501 1.60 -15.31 10.06
C SER A 501 2.79 -14.39 9.76
N LEU A 502 2.75 -13.71 8.62
CA LEU A 502 3.73 -12.72 8.21
C LEU A 502 3.37 -11.31 8.65
N GLY A 503 2.10 -11.05 8.98
CA GLY A 503 1.50 -9.71 9.04
C GLY A 503 1.89 -8.87 7.82
N ALA A 504 1.66 -9.41 6.62
CA ALA A 504 2.14 -8.81 5.38
C ALA A 504 1.12 -8.94 4.24
N ASN A 505 1.20 -8.04 3.27
CA ASN A 505 0.30 -7.98 2.12
C ASN A 505 0.93 -8.65 0.90
N TYR A 506 0.35 -9.73 0.42
CA TYR A 506 0.74 -10.41 -0.81
C TYR A 506 0.51 -9.50 -2.02
N LEU A 507 1.49 -9.44 -2.92
CA LEU A 507 1.45 -8.59 -4.11
C LEU A 507 1.65 -9.36 -5.42
N SER A 508 2.57 -10.33 -5.43
CA SER A 508 2.94 -11.05 -6.66
C SER A 508 3.79 -12.29 -6.39
N ASP A 509 4.21 -12.96 -7.47
CA ASP A 509 5.16 -14.07 -7.47
C ASP A 509 6.48 -13.68 -8.14
N LEU A 510 7.56 -14.33 -7.70
CA LEU A 510 8.92 -14.18 -8.20
C LEU A 510 9.56 -15.56 -8.42
N THR A 511 10.29 -15.73 -9.52
CA THR A 511 11.14 -16.90 -9.79
C THR A 511 12.62 -16.51 -9.73
N ILE A 512 13.43 -17.23 -8.96
CA ILE A 512 14.88 -17.07 -8.88
C ILE A 512 15.55 -18.31 -9.49
N THR A 513 16.49 -18.09 -10.41
CA THR A 513 17.17 -19.16 -11.19
C THR A 513 18.69 -19.10 -11.01
N ASP A 514 19.42 -20.19 -11.22
CA ASP A 514 20.88 -20.19 -11.05
C ASP A 514 21.58 -19.49 -12.22
N ASN A 515 22.57 -18.64 -11.92
CA ASN A 515 23.38 -17.94 -12.93
C ASN A 515 24.37 -18.86 -13.67
N ASN A 516 24.54 -20.11 -13.22
CA ASN A 516 25.44 -21.11 -13.82
C ASN A 516 24.79 -21.93 -14.95
N ALA A 517 23.80 -21.37 -15.62
CA ALA A 517 23.50 -21.74 -17.00
C ALA A 517 24.26 -20.77 -17.91
N ASN A 518 25.49 -21.14 -18.30
CA ASN A 518 26.29 -20.44 -19.31
C ASN A 518 25.38 -19.91 -20.45
N ASN A 519 25.42 -18.59 -20.68
CA ASN A 519 24.89 -17.93 -21.88
C ASN A 519 23.54 -18.42 -22.43
N ASN A 520 22.58 -18.71 -21.55
CA ASN A 520 21.19 -18.74 -21.94
C ASN A 520 20.42 -17.76 -21.08
N LYS A 521 20.17 -16.57 -21.66
CA LYS A 521 19.05 -15.72 -21.26
C LYS A 521 17.88 -16.63 -20.92
N LEU A 522 17.51 -16.73 -19.64
CA LEU A 522 16.16 -17.11 -19.25
C LEU A 522 15.26 -15.93 -19.66
N ASN A 523 15.03 -15.87 -20.97
CA ASN A 523 13.94 -15.13 -21.55
C ASN A 523 12.69 -15.54 -20.76
N ALA A 524 11.88 -14.57 -20.32
CA ALA A 524 10.43 -14.79 -20.26
C ALA A 524 10.11 -15.60 -21.50
N LYS A 525 9.71 -16.89 -21.36
CA LYS A 525 9.74 -17.90 -22.45
C LYS A 525 9.51 -17.16 -23.75
N LYS A 526 10.59 -16.97 -24.55
CA LYS A 526 10.49 -16.13 -25.73
C LYS A 526 9.63 -16.93 -26.67
N TYR A 527 8.34 -16.66 -26.62
CA TYR A 527 7.42 -17.28 -27.51
C TYR A 527 7.64 -16.62 -28.86
N TYR A 528 7.92 -17.46 -29.84
CA TYR A 528 7.83 -17.06 -31.23
C TYR A 528 6.36 -17.20 -31.61
N THR A 529 5.77 -16.08 -31.96
CA THR A 529 4.38 -16.00 -32.38
C THR A 529 4.29 -16.43 -33.83
N ILE A 530 3.54 -17.49 -34.11
CA ILE A 530 3.45 -18.08 -35.44
C ILE A 530 2.01 -18.36 -35.86
N LYS A 531 1.79 -18.44 -37.18
CA LYS A 531 0.57 -19.00 -37.78
C LYS A 531 0.94 -20.05 -38.80
N PHE A 532 0.10 -21.05 -38.95
CA PHE A 532 0.24 -22.07 -39.98
C PHE A 532 -0.95 -22.04 -40.93
N LYS A 533 -0.69 -22.01 -42.23
CA LYS A 533 -1.71 -22.14 -43.28
C LYS A 533 -1.44 -23.42 -44.05
N GLY A 534 -2.40 -24.33 -44.12
CA GLY A 534 -2.29 -25.54 -44.94
C GLY A 534 -2.58 -25.25 -46.42
N THR A 535 -2.06 -26.09 -47.30
CA THR A 535 -2.27 -25.98 -48.76
C THR A 535 -3.17 -27.12 -49.27
N LEU A 536 -4.17 -26.79 -50.10
CA LEU A 536 -5.01 -27.77 -50.82
C LEU A 536 -5.07 -27.40 -52.30
N LYS A 537 -4.87 -28.39 -53.17
CA LYS A 537 -5.10 -28.24 -54.61
C LYS A 537 -6.61 -28.08 -54.82
N ASN A 538 -7.05 -26.87 -55.17
CA ASN A 538 -8.44 -26.51 -55.50
C ASN A 538 -9.40 -26.20 -54.33
N ASN A 539 -8.91 -25.94 -53.11
CA ASN A 539 -9.77 -25.52 -52.00
C ASN A 539 -9.10 -24.42 -51.15
N THR A 540 -9.85 -23.39 -50.74
CA THR A 540 -9.35 -22.27 -49.92
C THR A 540 -9.90 -22.36 -48.51
N ASN A 541 -9.30 -23.18 -47.66
CA ASN A 541 -9.66 -23.24 -46.24
C ASN A 541 -8.44 -22.84 -45.40
N TYR A 542 -8.64 -22.04 -44.35
CA TYR A 542 -7.62 -21.17 -43.77
C TYR A 542 -6.87 -21.75 -42.55
N TYR A 543 -6.16 -20.91 -41.80
CA TYR A 543 -5.16 -21.24 -40.76
C TYR A 543 -5.55 -22.35 -39.77
N LEU A 544 -4.55 -23.10 -39.31
CA LEU A 544 -4.66 -24.00 -38.16
C LEU A 544 -5.13 -23.19 -36.94
N GLY A 545 -6.34 -23.45 -36.45
CA GLY A 545 -6.94 -22.69 -35.37
C GLY A 545 -8.38 -23.13 -35.06
N VAL A 546 -8.99 -22.47 -34.08
CA VAL A 546 -10.35 -22.75 -33.58
C VAL A 546 -11.14 -21.47 -33.32
N ASN A 547 -12.46 -21.59 -33.18
CA ASN A 547 -13.34 -20.43 -32.96
C ASN A 547 -13.47 -20.00 -31.50
N ASN A 548 -13.21 -20.90 -30.54
CA ASN A 548 -13.30 -20.62 -29.10
C ASN A 548 -12.04 -21.11 -28.36
N LEU A 549 -11.73 -20.49 -27.21
CA LEU A 549 -10.62 -20.91 -26.34
C LEU A 549 -11.10 -21.97 -25.34
N ASN A 550 -11.18 -23.21 -25.79
CA ASN A 550 -11.60 -24.37 -25.00
C ASN A 550 -10.84 -25.63 -25.44
N GLY A 551 -11.00 -26.71 -24.68
CA GLY A 551 -10.50 -28.03 -25.07
C GLY A 551 -11.37 -28.65 -26.17
N TYR A 552 -10.74 -29.34 -27.12
CA TYR A 552 -11.38 -30.04 -28.22
C TYR A 552 -10.84 -31.46 -28.31
N GLN A 553 -11.70 -32.48 -28.28
CA GLN A 553 -11.27 -33.85 -28.58
C GLN A 553 -10.92 -34.03 -30.06
N VAL A 554 -11.67 -33.35 -30.93
CA VAL A 554 -11.45 -33.18 -32.38
C VAL A 554 -11.99 -31.81 -32.76
N PHE A 555 -11.37 -31.10 -33.70
CA PHE A 555 -11.86 -29.83 -34.23
C PHE A 555 -11.80 -29.77 -35.75
N SER A 556 -12.59 -28.89 -36.36
CA SER A 556 -12.60 -28.68 -37.80
C SER A 556 -12.10 -27.29 -38.18
N ILE A 557 -11.40 -27.20 -39.30
CA ILE A 557 -10.91 -25.97 -39.92
C ILE A 557 -11.85 -25.66 -41.09
N VAL A 558 -12.58 -24.55 -41.01
CA VAL A 558 -13.70 -24.24 -41.93
C VAL A 558 -13.30 -23.15 -42.95
N ASN A 559 -13.87 -23.24 -44.15
CA ASN A 559 -13.92 -22.17 -45.16
C ASN A 559 -15.06 -21.22 -44.82
N GLU A 560 -14.81 -19.93 -44.83
CA GLU A 560 -15.90 -19.00 -44.99
C GLU A 560 -15.33 -17.78 -45.82
N ALA A 561 -16.11 -17.17 -46.71
CA ALA A 561 -15.64 -16.33 -47.84
C ALA A 561 -15.43 -14.79 -47.58
N ASP A 562 -15.07 -14.35 -46.37
CA ASP A 562 -15.06 -12.93 -45.94
C ASP A 562 -13.96 -12.70 -44.86
N ASN A 563 -13.54 -11.47 -44.58
CA ASN A 563 -12.48 -11.19 -43.60
C ASN A 563 -12.87 -11.51 -42.13
N THR A 564 -14.12 -11.95 -41.90
CA THR A 564 -14.68 -12.47 -40.65
C THR A 564 -14.61 -14.00 -40.52
N LEU A 565 -14.06 -14.70 -41.52
CA LEU A 565 -14.42 -16.09 -41.84
C LEU A 565 -13.23 -17.09 -41.89
N SER A 566 -12.15 -16.79 -41.14
CA SER A 566 -11.15 -17.79 -40.72
C SER A 566 -11.14 -17.91 -39.21
N THR A 567 -10.74 -19.07 -38.69
CA THR A 567 -10.87 -19.40 -37.26
C THR A 567 -10.35 -18.27 -36.35
N LYS A 568 -11.20 -17.85 -35.39
CA LYS A 568 -10.98 -16.66 -34.56
C LYS A 568 -9.63 -16.70 -33.84
N PHE A 569 -9.28 -17.85 -33.26
CA PHE A 569 -8.01 -18.08 -32.57
C PHE A 569 -7.13 -18.98 -33.44
N ARG A 570 -6.20 -18.35 -34.15
CA ARG A 570 -5.34 -18.99 -35.17
C ARG A 570 -3.86 -18.61 -35.06
N THR A 571 -3.52 -17.94 -33.97
CA THR A 571 -2.15 -17.60 -33.63
C THR A 571 -1.66 -18.58 -32.59
N TRP A 572 -0.44 -19.08 -32.75
CA TRP A 572 0.20 -20.02 -31.85
C TRP A 572 1.50 -19.42 -31.34
N HIS A 573 1.90 -19.85 -30.17
CA HIS A 573 3.17 -19.49 -29.55
C HIS A 573 4.03 -20.75 -29.46
N VAL A 574 5.30 -20.66 -29.82
CA VAL A 574 6.27 -21.76 -29.65
C VAL A 574 7.50 -21.27 -28.90
N THR A 575 8.11 -22.17 -28.15
CA THR A 575 9.33 -21.87 -27.37
C THR A 575 10.62 -21.99 -28.17
N SER A 576 10.56 -22.59 -29.36
CA SER A 576 11.68 -22.71 -30.28
C SER A 576 11.19 -22.74 -31.73
N LEU A 577 11.96 -22.15 -32.65
CA LEU A 577 11.75 -22.27 -34.10
C LEU A 577 12.56 -23.40 -34.73
N THR A 578 13.52 -23.97 -33.99
CA THR A 578 14.48 -24.97 -34.48
C THR A 578 14.34 -26.32 -33.79
N GLU A 579 13.74 -26.36 -32.59
CA GLU A 579 13.50 -27.56 -31.78
C GLU A 579 12.00 -27.86 -31.65
N PRO A 580 11.60 -29.13 -31.41
CA PRO A 580 10.21 -29.47 -31.13
C PRO A 580 9.67 -28.69 -29.93
N SER A 581 8.52 -28.05 -30.10
CA SER A 581 7.85 -27.23 -29.09
C SER A 581 6.39 -27.62 -28.97
N PHE A 582 5.82 -27.45 -27.77
CA PHE A 582 4.37 -27.34 -27.67
C PHE A 582 3.89 -26.14 -28.49
N LEU A 583 2.71 -26.27 -29.08
CA LEU A 583 2.01 -25.20 -29.78
C LEU A 583 0.94 -24.63 -28.84
N TYR A 584 1.24 -23.49 -28.22
CA TYR A 584 0.35 -22.82 -27.28
C TYR A 584 -0.61 -21.92 -28.06
N LEU A 585 -1.92 -22.15 -27.93
CA LEU A 585 -2.94 -21.33 -28.58
C LEU A 585 -2.92 -19.92 -27.98
N SER A 586 -2.94 -18.90 -28.82
CA SER A 586 -2.98 -17.50 -28.39
C SER A 586 -4.41 -17.01 -28.11
N ASP A 587 -4.57 -16.08 -27.17
CA ASP A 587 -5.81 -15.31 -26.98
C ASP A 587 -6.00 -14.20 -28.03
N GLY A 588 -5.01 -14.01 -28.91
CA GLY A 588 -5.05 -13.08 -30.01
C GLY A 588 -6.09 -13.48 -31.05
N THR A 589 -7.04 -12.59 -31.31
CA THR A 589 -8.11 -12.83 -32.27
C THR A 589 -7.68 -12.42 -33.68
N TYR A 590 -8.23 -13.13 -34.67
CA TYR A 590 -8.06 -12.85 -36.09
C TYR A 590 -6.60 -12.73 -36.56
N GLY A 591 -5.72 -13.50 -35.91
CA GLY A 591 -4.30 -13.52 -36.24
C GLY A 591 -3.47 -12.42 -35.58
N ASN A 592 -4.02 -11.67 -34.63
CA ASN A 592 -3.20 -10.81 -33.77
C ASN A 592 -2.30 -11.68 -32.86
N PRO A 593 -1.14 -11.16 -32.41
CA PRO A 593 -0.18 -11.95 -31.62
C PRO A 593 -0.76 -12.54 -30.34
N GLY A 594 -1.46 -11.72 -29.54
CA GLY A 594 -2.01 -12.10 -28.23
C GLY A 594 -0.99 -12.69 -27.26
N ASN A 595 -1.47 -13.20 -26.13
CA ASN A 595 -0.69 -13.96 -25.16
C ASN A 595 -0.97 -15.47 -25.29
N PRO A 596 0.00 -16.34 -24.96
CA PRO A 596 -0.25 -17.79 -24.89
C PRO A 596 -1.27 -18.11 -23.80
N THR A 597 -2.25 -18.95 -24.15
CA THR A 597 -3.24 -19.49 -23.23
C THR A 597 -2.78 -20.80 -22.60
N ASN A 598 -3.59 -21.38 -21.71
CA ASN A 598 -3.41 -22.74 -21.21
C ASN A 598 -3.88 -23.82 -22.22
N TYR A 599 -4.21 -23.49 -23.46
CA TYR A 599 -4.64 -24.48 -24.44
C TYR A 599 -3.51 -24.77 -25.42
N CYS A 600 -3.18 -26.05 -25.60
CA CYS A 600 -2.12 -26.52 -26.50
C CYS A 600 -2.68 -27.48 -27.55
N LEU A 601 -2.12 -27.43 -28.76
CA LEU A 601 -2.39 -28.44 -29.79
C LEU A 601 -1.84 -29.79 -29.31
N ASP A 602 -2.58 -30.87 -29.55
CA ASP A 602 -2.16 -32.22 -29.23
C ASP A 602 -2.82 -33.27 -30.14
N LEU A 603 -2.47 -34.55 -30.01
CA LEU A 603 -3.16 -35.66 -30.70
C LEU A 603 -4.35 -36.17 -29.87
N GLY A 604 -5.52 -36.26 -30.51
CA GLY A 604 -6.73 -36.76 -29.88
C GLY A 604 -6.80 -38.29 -29.87
N THR A 605 -7.76 -38.84 -29.11
CA THR A 605 -7.98 -40.30 -29.02
C THR A 605 -8.76 -40.89 -30.19
N ARG A 606 -9.41 -40.05 -31.01
CA ARG A 606 -10.14 -40.50 -32.21
C ARG A 606 -9.19 -40.70 -33.38
N THR A 607 -9.35 -41.79 -34.12
CA THR A 607 -8.52 -42.15 -35.27
C THR A 607 -9.32 -42.22 -36.56
N THR A 608 -8.64 -42.13 -37.71
CA THR A 608 -9.21 -42.52 -39.01
C THR A 608 -9.30 -44.04 -39.12
N ASP A 609 -9.96 -44.53 -40.18
CA ASP A 609 -10.01 -45.97 -40.51
C ASP A 609 -8.62 -46.58 -40.73
N GLN A 610 -7.62 -45.76 -41.07
CA GLN A 610 -6.21 -46.18 -41.19
C GLN A 610 -5.42 -46.02 -39.87
N GLY A 611 -6.09 -45.77 -38.74
CA GLY A 611 -5.48 -45.70 -37.42
C GLY A 611 -4.78 -44.37 -37.08
N TYR A 612 -4.89 -43.33 -37.90
CA TYR A 612 -4.21 -42.05 -37.64
C TYR A 612 -5.05 -41.12 -36.75
N ASN A 613 -4.45 -40.59 -35.68
CA ASN A 613 -5.12 -39.67 -34.77
C ASN A 613 -5.54 -38.35 -35.45
N TYR A 614 -6.75 -37.89 -35.12
CA TYR A 614 -7.16 -36.51 -35.36
C TYR A 614 -6.47 -35.57 -34.36
N LEU A 615 -6.37 -34.28 -34.71
CA LEU A 615 -5.85 -33.29 -33.78
C LEU A 615 -6.88 -32.92 -32.72
N SER A 616 -6.36 -32.56 -31.55
CA SER A 616 -7.09 -32.12 -30.37
C SER A 616 -6.48 -30.82 -29.84
N ILE A 617 -7.21 -30.18 -28.92
CA ILE A 617 -6.70 -29.09 -28.09
C ILE A 617 -6.95 -29.48 -26.65
N VAL A 618 -5.89 -29.48 -25.85
CA VAL A 618 -5.92 -29.90 -24.44
C VAL A 618 -5.33 -28.80 -23.56
N GLU A 619 -5.54 -28.88 -22.25
CA GLU A 619 -4.77 -28.04 -21.32
C GLU A 619 -3.29 -28.34 -21.51
N CYS A 620 -2.45 -27.30 -21.56
CA CYS A 620 -1.01 -27.47 -21.83
C CYS A 620 -0.30 -28.33 -20.78
N SER A 621 -0.84 -28.42 -19.57
CA SER A 621 -0.37 -29.35 -18.52
C SER A 621 -0.61 -30.82 -18.85
N LYS A 622 -1.55 -31.12 -19.75
CA LYS A 622 -1.93 -32.46 -20.20
C LYS A 622 -1.40 -32.79 -21.59
N ALA A 623 -0.76 -31.83 -22.28
CA ALA A 623 -0.24 -32.02 -23.62
C ALA A 623 0.89 -33.07 -23.66
N GLN A 624 0.75 -34.06 -24.53
CA GLN A 624 1.68 -35.19 -24.64
C GLN A 624 2.59 -35.11 -25.88
N HIS A 625 2.25 -34.28 -26.86
CA HIS A 625 2.99 -34.17 -28.11
C HIS A 625 3.53 -32.75 -28.36
N LYS A 626 4.71 -32.70 -28.98
CA LYS A 626 5.39 -31.50 -29.46
C LYS A 626 5.41 -31.49 -30.98
N PHE A 627 5.56 -30.30 -31.56
CA PHE A 627 5.51 -30.08 -32.99
C PHE A 627 6.73 -29.29 -33.46
N LYS A 628 7.21 -29.60 -34.67
CA LYS A 628 8.30 -28.86 -35.31
C LYS A 628 7.97 -28.64 -36.78
N TYR A 629 7.97 -27.38 -37.19
CA TYR A 629 7.90 -27.03 -38.61
C TYR A 629 9.27 -27.19 -39.28
N GLY A 630 9.31 -27.77 -40.48
CA GLY A 630 10.54 -27.98 -41.22
C GLY A 630 11.37 -29.16 -40.70
N GLY A 631 10.72 -30.23 -40.21
CA GLY A 631 11.38 -31.38 -39.62
C GLY A 631 11.88 -32.39 -40.66
N THR A 632 10.99 -33.24 -41.16
CA THR A 632 11.30 -34.26 -42.18
C THR A 632 11.45 -33.62 -43.55
N TYR A 633 10.55 -32.70 -43.89
CA TYR A 633 10.64 -31.86 -45.09
C TYR A 633 10.51 -30.39 -44.67
N SER A 634 10.96 -29.47 -45.52
CA SER A 634 11.04 -28.03 -45.21
C SER A 634 9.68 -27.37 -44.92
N ASP A 635 8.60 -27.97 -45.41
CA ASP A 635 7.23 -27.46 -45.42
C ASP A 635 6.25 -28.32 -44.61
N THR A 636 6.73 -29.33 -43.88
CA THR A 636 5.90 -30.17 -42.99
C THR A 636 5.90 -29.66 -41.56
N ILE A 637 4.86 -30.01 -40.80
CA ILE A 637 4.87 -29.92 -39.34
C ILE A 637 4.91 -31.34 -38.78
N ASP A 638 6.04 -31.69 -38.20
CA ASP A 638 6.39 -33.01 -37.69
C ASP A 638 5.98 -33.16 -36.23
N VAL A 639 5.65 -34.39 -35.81
CA VAL A 639 5.15 -34.69 -34.47
C VAL A 639 6.17 -35.48 -33.65
N TYR A 640 6.35 -35.05 -32.40
CA TYR A 640 7.33 -35.59 -31.45
C TYR A 640 6.67 -35.89 -30.12
N ASN A 641 7.21 -36.83 -29.35
CA ASN A 641 6.84 -37.02 -27.95
C ASN A 641 7.48 -35.93 -27.06
N THR A 642 7.12 -35.92 -25.77
CA THR A 642 7.65 -34.94 -24.79
C THR A 642 9.17 -34.98 -24.63
N ASN A 643 9.82 -36.10 -24.95
CA ASN A 643 11.27 -36.30 -24.93
C ASN A 643 11.97 -35.90 -26.25
N ASN A 644 11.27 -35.17 -27.13
CA ASN A 644 11.76 -34.75 -28.45
C ASN A 644 12.13 -35.91 -29.40
N GLN A 645 11.57 -37.12 -29.18
CA GLN A 645 11.72 -38.22 -30.12
C GLN A 645 10.61 -38.16 -31.17
N HIS A 646 10.98 -38.32 -32.43
CA HIS A 646 10.03 -38.26 -33.54
C HIS A 646 9.04 -39.42 -33.46
N ILE A 647 7.75 -39.12 -33.59
CA ILE A 647 6.71 -40.16 -33.63
C ILE A 647 6.77 -40.86 -34.99
N VAL A 648 6.73 -42.18 -34.96
CA VAL A 648 6.70 -43.05 -36.13
C VAL A 648 5.47 -43.96 -36.07
N ASN A 649 4.96 -44.39 -37.22
CA ASN A 649 3.99 -45.48 -37.26
C ASN A 649 4.66 -46.85 -37.05
N GLU A 650 3.86 -47.92 -37.08
CA GLU A 650 4.31 -49.31 -36.92
C GLU A 650 5.37 -49.75 -37.93
N SER A 651 5.43 -49.12 -39.12
CA SER A 651 6.46 -49.39 -40.13
C SER A 651 7.70 -48.51 -39.99
N GLY A 652 7.83 -47.76 -38.89
CA GLY A 652 8.97 -46.86 -38.63
C GLY A 652 8.94 -45.55 -39.44
N SER A 653 7.85 -45.27 -40.17
CA SER A 653 7.71 -44.05 -40.94
C SER A 653 7.32 -42.87 -40.04
N LYS A 654 8.04 -41.76 -40.18
CA LYS A 654 7.77 -40.50 -39.46
C LYS A 654 6.37 -39.94 -39.74
N ILE A 655 5.80 -39.28 -38.72
CA ILE A 655 4.44 -38.75 -38.74
C ILE A 655 4.40 -37.22 -38.78
N CYS A 656 3.57 -36.68 -39.69
CA CYS A 656 3.38 -35.25 -39.94
C CYS A 656 1.90 -34.86 -39.90
N LEU A 657 1.64 -33.58 -39.71
CA LEU A 657 0.32 -32.97 -39.78
C LEU A 657 -0.22 -32.95 -41.21
N PHE A 658 -1.35 -33.62 -41.41
CA PHE A 658 -2.10 -33.66 -42.66
C PHE A 658 -3.25 -32.66 -42.62
N TYR A 659 -3.26 -31.76 -43.59
CA TYR A 659 -4.27 -30.73 -43.73
C TYR A 659 -5.55 -31.29 -44.38
N SER A 660 -6.65 -31.15 -43.65
CA SER A 660 -8.00 -31.52 -44.07
C SER A 660 -9.03 -30.73 -43.26
N ASN A 661 -10.30 -30.76 -43.66
CA ASN A 661 -11.39 -30.11 -42.90
C ASN A 661 -11.39 -30.48 -41.42
N THR A 662 -11.07 -31.73 -41.11
CA THR A 662 -10.74 -32.17 -39.75
C THR A 662 -9.28 -32.61 -39.77
N PRO A 663 -8.33 -31.75 -39.34
CA PRO A 663 -6.91 -32.03 -39.45
C PRO A 663 -6.53 -33.23 -38.60
N ARG A 664 -5.54 -33.98 -39.08
CA ARG A 664 -5.08 -35.23 -38.49
C ARG A 664 -3.60 -35.41 -38.71
N VAL A 665 -3.05 -36.50 -38.21
CA VAL A 665 -1.72 -36.94 -38.62
C VAL A 665 -1.77 -37.95 -39.76
N SER A 666 -0.65 -38.10 -40.46
CA SER A 666 -0.40 -39.17 -41.43
C SER A 666 1.11 -39.32 -41.62
N ARG A 667 1.54 -40.39 -42.29
CA ARG A 667 2.94 -40.58 -42.71
C ARG A 667 3.45 -39.34 -43.46
N CYS A 668 4.61 -38.82 -43.09
CA CYS A 668 5.28 -37.72 -43.78
C CYS A 668 5.64 -38.14 -45.21
N GLU A 669 5.23 -37.36 -46.21
CA GLU A 669 5.48 -37.59 -47.64
C GLU A 669 5.91 -36.28 -48.31
N LYS A 670 6.62 -36.39 -49.45
CA LYS A 670 7.13 -35.22 -50.17
C LYS A 670 6.00 -34.44 -50.85
N HIS A 671 6.24 -33.15 -51.08
CA HIS A 671 5.26 -32.21 -51.64
C HIS A 671 4.62 -32.65 -52.97
N ASP A 672 5.38 -33.32 -53.84
CA ASP A 672 4.90 -33.84 -55.13
C ASP A 672 3.91 -35.02 -54.99
N GLU A 673 3.96 -35.74 -53.86
CA GLU A 673 3.16 -36.95 -53.62
C GLU A 673 1.86 -36.64 -52.86
N LYS A 674 1.90 -35.70 -51.89
CA LYS A 674 0.74 -35.30 -51.07
C LYS A 674 0.71 -33.79 -50.77
N PRO A 675 -0.01 -32.98 -51.56
CA PRO A 675 -0.03 -31.52 -51.38
C PRO A 675 -0.63 -31.08 -50.04
N ASN A 676 -1.49 -31.91 -49.43
CA ASN A 676 -2.14 -31.64 -48.14
C ASN A 676 -1.19 -31.74 -46.94
N MET A 677 0.09 -32.10 -47.13
CA MET A 677 1.10 -32.09 -46.06
C MET A 677 1.85 -30.76 -45.97
N ILE A 678 1.63 -29.87 -46.93
CA ILE A 678 2.34 -28.61 -47.06
C ILE A 678 1.70 -27.56 -46.14
N TRP A 679 2.54 -26.91 -45.35
CA TRP A 679 2.17 -25.80 -44.48
C TRP A 679 3.05 -24.58 -44.76
N ASP A 680 2.43 -23.40 -44.82
CA ASP A 680 3.13 -22.12 -44.76
C ASP A 680 3.22 -21.66 -43.31
N LYS A 681 4.42 -21.34 -42.84
CA LYS A 681 4.66 -20.75 -41.52
C LYS A 681 4.87 -19.24 -41.62
N PHE A 682 4.04 -18.49 -40.92
CA PHE A 682 4.19 -17.04 -40.78
C PHE A 682 4.70 -16.71 -39.38
N LEU A 683 5.84 -16.02 -39.28
CA LEU A 683 6.34 -15.47 -38.01
C LEU A 683 5.75 -14.06 -37.83
N LEU A 684 5.16 -13.80 -36.68
CA LEU A 684 4.67 -12.48 -36.30
C LEU A 684 5.69 -11.81 -35.38
N ASN A 685 6.05 -10.57 -35.70
CA ASN A 685 6.97 -9.76 -34.91
C ASN A 685 6.26 -9.01 -33.77
#